data_AF-B8G860-F1
#
_entry.id   AF-B8G860-F1
#
_cell.length_a   1.000
_cell.length_b   1.000
_cell.length_c   1.000
_cell.angle_alpha   90.00
_cell.angle_beta   90.00
_cell.angle_gamma   90.00
#
_symmetry.space_group_name_H-M   'P 1'
#
loop_
_entity.id
_entity.type
_entity.pdbx_description
1 polymer ?
#
loop_
_entity_poly.entity_id
_entity_poly.type
_entity_poly.pdbx_seq_one_letter_code
_entity_poly.pdbx_strand_id
1 'polypeptide(L)'
;MRTVALRLILLVALSALLIAALGVAVWVDNASLRGVAERSPITAPFPYSDGPALGVNVFNLHLEPDPVAVDRTFALARDLGARYARMQVPWDDIEIHSRGDFTDRRNAATIGVVSSWDKYDRIVAAAVAHNIELIMRVDRPPPWACAAACSTPEFQAGLAIDGNSMAPPDDLTDYARFLAILVERYRGQVRYFQIWNEPNLKNEWGWQTPKPADFLALLRLAYEAVKTANPDAVVLFPGLAPTDGLDPRAPMTELEYLDEIYRLGGAAYFDIMAAQNYGLGQPPSEHRYVFLRGRDNWRWDRPIDTRNDVSRVVLLREVMERHGDLATPVWVTEFGYNAAPDRIPSEHRFVWGPPVDELTKGAYLVAQIERARREWPWMGVMNVWMLRYGGYAEPHPDDPTPYFALVSRDWQPLPSYDILQDYVKSPAVAHVGVHRWDHPAVTTTPTGWQVRFAGTGIELRGGTPTAALLDGVPVALDGNALRGLPDAVHTLELRGGTPPTEFSVVRSLPWRPLADYGPLVLIVALAVTAALTMRTALHVLDHLLMRWQTLPAHWREWIIFLAQGLTLAVAYRASAQLPLTMLGLLPFIGLAIAYPALAVRWVAITVPLYFLPKGLFDARFGIRESGIYLPLHEVVLLIAALATVVRDRSHLLHLNPTILRSRATLIALTPALLVLIAGVWGVLIAEARGPALRELRWMIVEPLLFAALLWWHERQGRPTLMPTLIGWIAAGAVSALVAIAQAGGINLVPLFGSKIGYSEDLIATEGVIRATGFYGHPNNLGLAMGRVWPLAAALAWAVWQRQQRWLAMVLASCAILSLAALGVSFSRGAYLGAIVAGGVLLFFATPPRYRCLSLIAGGIVIVLAAGASLIIGIERLSLMTGSSTIRLATWRAALAMLVDHPLGIGLDQFLVVYPRYTDPALTNTNEIYTAHPHNLILDLLLRGGPLLLIGLGWATWCMIRTAARYPTLPLAVGITATMAGALAHGLVDAFYFWPDLAMSFWLLVMSSRIGLSSSALAQSSPAQT
;
A
#
# COMPACT_ATOMS: atom_id res chain seq x y z
N MET A 1 41.56 -24.95 -11.18
CA MET A 1 40.94 -23.85 -10.41
C MET A 1 40.91 -22.51 -11.15
N ARG A 2 42.04 -21.94 -11.60
CA ARG A 2 42.04 -20.63 -12.32
C ARG A 2 41.10 -20.60 -13.53
N THR A 3 41.07 -21.66 -14.34
CA THR A 3 40.18 -21.81 -15.51
C THR A 3 38.70 -21.92 -15.15
N VAL A 4 38.35 -22.61 -14.05
CA VAL A 4 36.95 -22.75 -13.58
C VAL A 4 36.44 -21.44 -12.99
N ALA A 5 37.28 -20.73 -12.23
CA ALA A 5 36.96 -19.42 -11.67
C ALA A 5 36.75 -18.36 -12.76
N LEU A 6 37.63 -18.32 -13.77
CA LEU A 6 37.46 -17.42 -14.92
C LEU A 6 36.16 -17.69 -15.67
N ARG A 7 35.83 -18.97 -15.91
CA ARG A 7 34.56 -19.37 -16.56
C ARG A 7 33.33 -18.93 -15.76
N LEU A 8 33.38 -19.05 -14.42
CA LEU A 8 32.31 -18.58 -13.54
C LEU A 8 32.12 -17.06 -13.64
N ILE A 9 33.22 -16.29 -13.59
CA ILE A 9 33.19 -14.82 -13.71
C ILE A 9 32.56 -14.39 -15.04
N LEU A 10 32.96 -15.01 -16.15
CA LEU A 10 32.42 -14.69 -17.48
C LEU A 10 30.92 -15.00 -17.59
N LEU A 11 30.46 -16.12 -17.03
CA LEU A 11 29.03 -16.49 -17.06
C LEU A 11 28.16 -15.57 -16.17
N VAL A 12 28.69 -15.13 -15.03
CA VAL A 12 28.03 -14.14 -14.17
C VAL A 12 27.95 -12.79 -14.88
N ALA A 13 29.04 -12.33 -15.51
CA ALA A 13 29.07 -11.10 -16.28
C ALA A 13 28.08 -11.13 -17.46
N LEU A 14 28.02 -12.25 -18.20
CA LEU A 14 27.05 -12.44 -19.27
C LEU A 14 25.60 -12.40 -18.76
N SER A 15 25.32 -13.02 -17.60
CA SER A 15 23.99 -12.98 -17.01
C SER A 15 23.59 -11.56 -16.59
N ALA A 16 24.53 -10.77 -16.05
CA ALA A 16 24.29 -9.36 -15.73
C ALA A 16 24.00 -8.52 -16.99
N LEU A 17 24.73 -8.75 -18.08
CA LEU A 17 24.49 -8.11 -19.37
C LEU A 17 23.11 -8.46 -19.94
N LEU A 18 22.70 -9.74 -19.86
CA LEU A 18 21.39 -10.18 -20.32
C LEU A 18 20.24 -9.58 -19.48
N ILE A 19 20.43 -9.42 -18.16
CA ILE A 19 19.46 -8.72 -17.29
C ILE A 19 19.35 -7.25 -17.71
N ALA A 20 20.48 -6.58 -17.93
CA ALA A 20 20.49 -5.19 -18.41
C ALA A 20 19.80 -5.06 -19.78
N ALA A 21 20.09 -5.96 -20.71
CA ALA A 21 19.44 -6.00 -22.02
C ALA A 21 17.93 -6.24 -21.91
N LEU A 22 17.48 -7.11 -21.00
CA LEU A 22 16.05 -7.32 -20.73
C LEU A 22 15.41 -6.04 -20.17
N GLY A 23 16.07 -5.36 -19.23
CA GLY A 23 15.61 -4.08 -18.70
C GLY A 23 15.47 -3.01 -19.79
N VAL A 24 16.46 -2.89 -20.68
CA VAL A 24 16.41 -1.97 -21.84
C VAL A 24 15.29 -2.37 -22.80
N ALA A 25 15.13 -3.65 -23.12
CA ALA A 25 14.08 -4.13 -24.02
C ALA A 25 12.68 -3.79 -23.48
N VAL A 26 12.42 -4.04 -22.19
CA VAL A 26 11.15 -3.70 -21.54
C VAL A 26 10.95 -2.18 -21.49
N TRP A 27 12.00 -1.39 -21.27
CA TRP A 27 11.92 0.06 -21.29
C TRP A 27 11.58 0.62 -22.67
N VAL A 28 12.24 0.11 -23.72
CA VAL A 28 11.97 0.51 -25.12
C VAL A 28 10.58 0.08 -25.57
N ASP A 29 10.14 -1.13 -25.21
CA ASP A 29 8.79 -1.61 -25.47
C ASP A 29 7.74 -0.69 -24.84
N ASN A 30 7.90 -0.40 -23.54
CA ASN A 30 7.02 0.56 -22.86
C ASN A 30 7.03 1.94 -23.53
N ALA A 31 8.19 2.47 -23.88
CA ALA A 31 8.31 3.79 -24.49
C ALA A 31 7.80 3.84 -25.94
N SER A 32 7.81 2.73 -26.69
CA SER A 32 7.52 2.79 -28.14
C SER A 32 6.17 2.18 -28.51
N LEU A 33 5.63 1.29 -27.67
CA LEU A 33 4.53 0.40 -28.04
C LEU A 33 3.38 0.38 -27.03
N ARG A 34 3.57 0.84 -25.79
CA ARG A 34 2.49 0.85 -24.79
C ARG A 34 1.38 1.80 -25.21
N GLY A 35 0.13 1.33 -25.12
CA GLY A 35 -1.04 2.13 -25.51
C GLY A 35 -1.17 2.44 -27.00
N VAL A 36 -0.28 1.94 -27.86
CA VAL A 36 -0.39 2.11 -29.32
C VAL A 36 -1.26 0.99 -29.88
N ALA A 37 -2.42 1.35 -30.46
CA ALA A 37 -3.30 0.38 -31.07
C ALA A 37 -2.74 -0.16 -32.40
N GLU A 38 -2.59 -1.48 -32.49
CA GLU A 38 -2.21 -2.16 -33.74
C GLU A 38 -3.44 -2.81 -34.40
N ARG A 39 -4.22 -3.56 -33.61
CA ARG A 39 -5.56 -4.11 -33.88
C ARG A 39 -6.20 -4.49 -32.54
N SER A 40 -6.70 -3.53 -31.77
CA SER A 40 -7.60 -3.88 -30.65
C SER A 40 -8.84 -4.59 -31.27
N PRO A 41 -9.53 -5.53 -30.61
CA PRO A 41 -10.73 -6.21 -31.14
C PRO A 41 -11.93 -5.26 -31.25
N ILE A 42 -11.70 -4.06 -31.78
CA ILE A 42 -12.68 -3.08 -32.17
C ILE A 42 -13.30 -3.63 -33.44
N THR A 43 -14.39 -4.36 -33.26
CA THR A 43 -15.17 -4.92 -34.36
C THR A 43 -16.22 -3.92 -34.87
N ALA A 44 -16.42 -2.82 -34.14
CA ALA A 44 -17.37 -1.75 -34.44
C ALA A 44 -16.80 -0.38 -34.02
N PRO A 45 -17.25 0.73 -34.62
CA PRO A 45 -16.89 2.08 -34.18
C PRO A 45 -17.18 2.31 -32.70
N PHE A 46 -16.35 3.11 -32.02
CA PHE A 46 -16.63 3.52 -30.64
C PHE A 46 -17.89 4.41 -30.60
N PRO A 47 -18.78 4.24 -29.62
CA PRO A 47 -19.92 5.13 -29.49
C PRO A 47 -19.41 6.55 -29.20
N TYR A 48 -20.11 7.56 -29.74
CA TYR A 48 -19.75 8.97 -29.56
C TYR A 48 -18.31 9.31 -29.96
N SER A 49 -17.71 8.52 -30.86
CA SER A 49 -16.35 8.73 -31.36
C SER A 49 -16.26 8.34 -32.83
N ASP A 50 -15.95 9.31 -33.68
CA ASP A 50 -15.45 9.10 -35.04
C ASP A 50 -14.01 9.64 -35.12
N GLY A 51 -13.23 9.43 -34.05
CA GLY A 51 -11.90 9.98 -33.82
C GLY A 51 -11.88 11.31 -33.05
N PRO A 52 -10.69 11.78 -32.63
CA PRO A 52 -10.53 13.06 -31.94
C PRO A 52 -11.09 14.26 -32.71
N ALA A 53 -12.28 14.71 -32.30
CA ALA A 53 -12.89 15.96 -32.71
C ALA A 53 -12.42 17.11 -31.81
N LEU A 54 -12.25 18.30 -32.40
CA LEU A 54 -11.86 19.49 -31.66
C LEU A 54 -13.04 20.03 -30.87
N GLY A 55 -12.83 20.18 -29.57
CA GLY A 55 -13.64 21.01 -28.69
C GLY A 55 -12.82 22.13 -28.06
N VAL A 56 -13.48 23.09 -27.43
CA VAL A 56 -12.84 24.15 -26.66
C VAL A 56 -13.55 24.39 -25.33
N ASN A 57 -12.80 24.71 -24.29
CA ASN A 57 -13.38 25.23 -23.05
C ASN A 57 -13.69 26.72 -23.21
N VAL A 58 -14.94 27.10 -22.93
CA VAL A 58 -15.40 28.50 -22.87
C VAL A 58 -15.42 28.96 -21.41
N PHE A 59 -14.22 29.09 -20.85
CA PHE A 59 -14.02 29.40 -19.43
C PHE A 59 -14.72 30.70 -19.02
N ASN A 60 -15.40 30.68 -17.87
CA ASN A 60 -16.15 31.81 -17.31
C ASN A 60 -17.25 32.41 -18.21
N LEU A 61 -17.70 31.71 -19.27
CA LEU A 61 -18.75 32.23 -20.15
C LEU A 61 -20.07 32.51 -19.40
N HIS A 62 -20.40 31.71 -18.39
CA HIS A 62 -21.59 31.93 -17.54
C HIS A 62 -21.51 33.21 -16.68
N LEU A 63 -20.33 33.84 -16.60
CA LEU A 63 -20.10 35.13 -15.94
C LEU A 63 -20.05 36.28 -16.96
N GLU A 64 -20.23 36.05 -18.25
CA GLU A 64 -20.18 37.11 -19.28
C GLU A 64 -21.54 37.87 -19.31
N PRO A 65 -21.59 39.16 -18.95
CA PRO A 65 -22.85 39.90 -18.89
C PRO A 65 -23.32 40.38 -20.26
N ASP A 66 -22.41 40.52 -21.23
CA ASP A 66 -22.69 41.04 -22.57
C ASP A 66 -23.09 39.91 -23.54
N PRO A 67 -24.34 39.87 -24.04
CA PRO A 67 -24.76 38.87 -25.01
C PRO A 67 -23.96 38.90 -26.32
N VAL A 68 -23.43 40.06 -26.72
CA VAL A 68 -22.59 40.18 -27.93
C VAL A 68 -21.27 39.46 -27.74
N ALA A 69 -20.69 39.50 -26.54
CA ALA A 69 -19.51 38.72 -26.19
C ALA A 69 -19.80 37.21 -26.21
N VAL A 70 -20.97 36.78 -25.73
CA VAL A 70 -21.38 35.37 -25.77
C VAL A 70 -21.48 34.88 -27.23
N ASP A 71 -22.21 35.61 -28.07
CA ASP A 71 -22.36 35.31 -29.50
C ASP A 71 -21.00 35.27 -30.22
N ARG A 72 -20.16 36.29 -29.99
CA ARG A 72 -18.81 36.37 -30.57
C ARG A 72 -17.91 35.21 -30.13
N THR A 73 -18.08 34.70 -28.91
CA THR A 73 -17.32 33.53 -28.43
C THR A 73 -17.69 32.28 -29.23
N PHE A 74 -18.98 32.05 -29.51
CA PHE A 74 -19.41 30.92 -30.34
C PHE A 74 -19.09 31.12 -31.82
N ALA A 75 -19.10 32.36 -32.32
CA ALA A 75 -18.60 32.69 -33.65
C ALA A 75 -17.12 32.30 -33.80
N LEU A 76 -16.27 32.65 -32.82
CA LEU A 76 -14.86 32.25 -32.81
C LEU A 76 -14.67 30.74 -32.69
N ALA A 77 -15.46 30.06 -31.85
CA ALA A 77 -15.40 28.59 -31.75
C ALA A 77 -15.72 27.92 -33.09
N ARG A 78 -16.78 28.38 -33.76
CA ARG A 78 -17.16 27.91 -35.10
C ARG A 78 -16.08 28.22 -36.14
N ASP A 79 -15.55 29.44 -36.13
CA ASP A 79 -14.55 29.87 -37.11
C ASP A 79 -13.21 29.13 -36.93
N LEU A 80 -12.86 28.75 -35.69
CA LEU A 80 -11.75 27.84 -35.37
C LEU A 80 -11.98 26.42 -35.95
N GLY A 81 -13.25 26.04 -36.17
CA GLY A 81 -13.66 24.71 -36.58
C GLY A 81 -13.91 23.75 -35.40
N ALA A 82 -14.07 24.28 -34.18
CA ALA A 82 -14.49 23.47 -33.03
C ALA A 82 -15.94 23.03 -33.21
N ARG A 83 -16.24 21.76 -32.94
CA ARG A 83 -17.60 21.22 -32.94
C ARG A 83 -18.25 21.31 -31.56
N TYR A 84 -17.44 21.26 -30.52
CA TYR A 84 -17.88 21.19 -29.14
C TYR A 84 -17.39 22.39 -28.34
N ALA A 85 -18.23 22.87 -27.42
CA ALA A 85 -17.82 23.83 -26.39
C ALA A 85 -18.18 23.30 -25.00
N ARG A 86 -17.18 23.18 -24.14
CA ARG A 86 -17.37 22.80 -22.74
C ARG A 86 -17.50 24.04 -21.88
N MET A 87 -18.56 24.10 -21.06
CA MET A 87 -18.83 25.21 -20.15
C MET A 87 -19.25 24.72 -18.77
N GLN A 88 -18.95 25.52 -17.76
CA GLN A 88 -19.49 25.32 -16.42
C GLN A 88 -20.94 25.82 -16.34
N VAL A 89 -21.78 25.04 -15.66
CA VAL A 89 -23.16 25.37 -15.27
C VAL A 89 -23.26 25.19 -13.75
N PRO A 90 -22.90 26.23 -12.96
CA PRO A 90 -23.04 26.18 -11.51
C PRO A 90 -24.51 26.06 -11.10
N TRP A 91 -24.83 25.09 -10.25
CA TRP A 91 -26.19 24.91 -9.72
C TRP A 91 -26.61 26.12 -8.87
N ASP A 92 -25.68 26.68 -8.10
CA ASP A 92 -25.86 27.88 -7.28
C ASP A 92 -26.17 29.17 -8.05
N ASP A 93 -25.97 29.17 -9.37
CA ASP A 93 -26.29 30.29 -10.25
C ASP A 93 -27.70 30.18 -10.87
N ILE A 94 -28.34 29.01 -10.76
CA ILE A 94 -29.69 28.76 -11.31
C ILE A 94 -30.73 28.62 -10.20
N GLU A 95 -30.51 27.78 -9.17
CA GLU A 95 -31.47 27.52 -8.09
C GLU A 95 -31.02 28.22 -6.80
N ILE A 96 -30.95 29.56 -6.87
CA ILE A 96 -30.12 30.40 -6.00
C ILE A 96 -30.58 30.40 -4.54
N HIS A 97 -31.87 30.66 -4.28
CA HIS A 97 -32.35 31.02 -2.94
C HIS A 97 -32.93 29.84 -2.16
N SER A 98 -33.61 28.93 -2.84
CA SER A 98 -34.23 27.76 -2.23
C SER A 98 -34.60 26.72 -3.28
N ARG A 99 -34.91 25.51 -2.83
CA ARG A 99 -35.38 24.42 -3.69
C ARG A 99 -36.61 24.85 -4.51
N GLY A 100 -36.52 24.71 -5.83
CA GLY A 100 -37.54 25.06 -6.82
C GLY A 100 -37.61 26.56 -7.17
N ASP A 101 -36.72 27.40 -6.64
CA ASP A 101 -36.72 28.84 -6.88
C ASP A 101 -35.71 29.24 -7.97
N PHE A 102 -36.23 29.49 -9.17
CA PHE A 102 -35.46 29.87 -10.36
C PHE A 102 -35.54 31.37 -10.67
N THR A 103 -35.61 32.21 -9.63
CA THR A 103 -35.59 33.66 -9.76
C THR A 103 -34.30 34.24 -9.19
N ASP A 104 -33.64 35.12 -9.95
CA ASP A 104 -32.49 35.86 -9.47
C ASP A 104 -32.94 37.18 -8.85
N ARG A 105 -32.58 37.36 -7.58
CA ARG A 105 -32.89 38.54 -6.76
C ARG A 105 -31.65 39.21 -6.21
N ARG A 106 -30.44 38.70 -6.53
CA ARG A 106 -29.16 39.20 -6.00
C ARG A 106 -28.94 40.68 -6.33
N ASN A 107 -29.46 41.12 -7.49
CA ASN A 107 -29.33 42.48 -8.00
C ASN A 107 -30.68 43.17 -8.26
N ALA A 108 -31.73 42.82 -7.50
CA ALA A 108 -33.09 43.30 -7.74
C ALA A 108 -33.21 44.83 -7.73
N ALA A 109 -32.39 45.52 -6.93
CA ALA A 109 -32.35 46.98 -6.87
C ALA A 109 -31.77 47.63 -8.13
N THR A 110 -30.94 46.92 -8.90
CA THR A 110 -30.21 47.45 -10.06
C THR A 110 -30.89 47.09 -11.37
N ILE A 111 -31.34 45.85 -11.52
CA ILE A 111 -31.86 45.31 -12.79
C ILE A 111 -33.23 44.64 -12.67
N GLY A 112 -33.88 44.71 -11.50
CA GLY A 112 -35.13 44.01 -11.22
C GLY A 112 -34.94 42.52 -10.92
N VAL A 113 -36.05 41.86 -10.58
CA VAL A 113 -36.09 40.40 -10.41
C VAL A 113 -36.21 39.76 -11.80
N VAL A 114 -35.30 38.85 -12.12
CA VAL A 114 -35.24 38.18 -13.43
C VAL A 114 -35.26 36.66 -13.26
N SER A 115 -35.52 35.90 -14.32
CA SER A 115 -35.34 34.44 -14.24
C SER A 115 -33.85 34.11 -14.26
N SER A 116 -33.41 33.19 -13.41
CA SER A 116 -32.03 32.69 -13.45
C SER A 116 -31.74 31.88 -14.72
N TRP A 117 -32.79 31.39 -15.41
CA TRP A 117 -32.67 30.67 -16.69
C TRP A 117 -32.32 31.57 -17.87
N ASP A 118 -32.72 32.85 -17.87
CA ASP A 118 -32.60 33.76 -19.02
C ASP A 118 -31.16 33.87 -19.54
N LYS A 119 -30.17 33.73 -18.65
CA LYS A 119 -28.75 33.72 -19.02
C LYS A 119 -28.38 32.45 -19.79
N TYR A 120 -28.74 31.29 -19.28
CA TYR A 120 -28.41 30.01 -19.90
C TYR A 120 -29.20 29.75 -21.17
N ASP A 121 -30.46 30.18 -21.24
CA ASP A 121 -31.28 30.11 -22.45
C ASP A 121 -30.61 30.87 -23.61
N ARG A 122 -30.06 32.06 -23.34
CA ARG A 122 -29.31 32.84 -24.34
C ARG A 122 -28.01 32.16 -24.76
N ILE A 123 -27.26 31.57 -23.82
CA ILE A 123 -26.03 30.84 -24.12
C ILE A 123 -26.32 29.61 -25.00
N VAL A 124 -27.33 28.82 -24.64
CA VAL A 124 -27.75 27.64 -25.40
C VAL A 124 -28.25 28.04 -26.79
N ALA A 125 -29.08 29.08 -26.90
CA ALA A 125 -29.54 29.58 -28.19
C ALA A 125 -28.39 30.04 -29.09
N ALA A 126 -27.38 30.73 -28.52
CA ALA A 126 -26.19 31.13 -29.27
C ALA A 126 -25.37 29.92 -29.74
N ALA A 127 -25.13 28.94 -28.88
CA ALA A 127 -24.43 27.71 -29.27
C ALA A 127 -25.15 26.98 -30.42
N VAL A 128 -26.47 26.81 -30.32
CA VAL A 128 -27.31 26.20 -31.36
C VAL A 128 -27.23 26.99 -32.67
N ALA A 129 -27.33 28.32 -32.63
CA ALA A 129 -27.25 29.18 -33.81
C ALA A 129 -25.90 29.08 -34.54
N HIS A 130 -24.83 28.76 -33.80
CA HIS A 130 -23.49 28.56 -34.35
C HIS A 130 -23.15 27.08 -34.67
N ASN A 131 -24.10 26.15 -34.51
CA ASN A 131 -23.90 24.70 -34.66
C ASN A 131 -22.79 24.14 -33.75
N ILE A 132 -22.73 24.64 -32.51
CA ILE A 132 -21.80 24.16 -31.48
C ILE A 132 -22.55 23.27 -30.48
N GLU A 133 -22.09 22.04 -30.31
CA GLU A 133 -22.63 21.11 -29.31
C GLU A 133 -22.06 21.43 -27.92
N LEU A 134 -22.92 21.74 -26.95
CA LEU A 134 -22.50 22.05 -25.58
C LEU A 134 -22.22 20.78 -24.77
N ILE A 135 -21.11 20.82 -24.03
CA ILE A 135 -20.81 19.92 -22.93
C ILE A 135 -21.01 20.72 -21.63
N MET A 136 -22.14 20.48 -20.96
CA MET A 136 -22.48 21.17 -19.72
C MET A 136 -21.86 20.46 -18.52
N ARG A 137 -20.86 21.08 -17.88
CA ARG A 137 -20.30 20.62 -16.61
C ARG A 137 -21.14 21.17 -15.47
N VAL A 138 -21.90 20.31 -14.82
CA VAL A 138 -22.85 20.69 -13.77
C VAL A 138 -22.22 20.43 -12.40
N ASP A 139 -21.98 21.49 -11.63
CA ASP A 139 -21.29 21.46 -10.34
C ASP A 139 -21.88 22.52 -9.39
N ARG A 140 -21.17 22.87 -8.31
CA ARG A 140 -21.49 23.97 -7.36
C ARG A 140 -22.90 23.98 -6.77
N PRO A 141 -23.18 23.19 -5.72
CA PRO A 141 -24.44 23.27 -5.00
C PRO A 141 -24.69 24.66 -4.37
N PRO A 142 -25.93 25.17 -4.38
CA PRO A 142 -26.28 26.41 -3.70
C PRO A 142 -26.10 26.29 -2.18
N PRO A 143 -25.88 27.41 -1.47
CA PRO A 143 -25.68 27.40 -0.02
C PRO A 143 -26.77 26.68 0.78
N TRP A 144 -28.03 26.71 0.30
CA TRP A 144 -29.14 26.00 0.95
C TRP A 144 -29.05 24.48 0.81
N ALA A 145 -28.39 23.98 -0.24
CA ALA A 145 -28.24 22.54 -0.53
C ALA A 145 -26.97 21.94 0.09
N CYS A 146 -26.02 22.76 0.54
CA CYS A 146 -24.79 22.32 1.20
C CYS A 146 -24.64 22.88 2.63
N ALA A 147 -25.72 23.32 3.27
CA ALA A 147 -25.63 24.06 4.55
C ALA A 147 -24.74 23.37 5.60
N ALA A 148 -24.85 22.05 5.78
CA ALA A 148 -24.02 21.31 6.71
C ALA A 148 -22.59 21.14 6.18
N ALA A 149 -22.41 20.64 4.95
CA ALA A 149 -21.10 20.44 4.33
C ALA A 149 -20.28 21.75 4.24
N CYS A 150 -20.92 22.85 3.86
CA CYS A 150 -20.37 24.19 3.76
C CYS A 150 -20.12 24.86 5.12
N SER A 151 -20.63 24.31 6.24
CA SER A 151 -20.40 24.87 7.59
C SER A 151 -19.20 24.26 8.31
N THR A 152 -18.58 23.23 7.74
CA THR A 152 -17.47 22.52 8.40
C THR A 152 -16.24 23.42 8.57
N PRO A 153 -15.48 23.31 9.69
CA PRO A 153 -14.26 24.09 9.90
C PRO A 153 -13.24 23.92 8.78
N GLU A 154 -13.10 22.71 8.25
CA GLU A 154 -12.19 22.37 7.16
C GLU A 154 -12.57 23.10 5.87
N PHE A 155 -13.87 23.10 5.51
CA PHE A 155 -14.35 23.82 4.34
C PHE A 155 -14.19 25.33 4.50
N GLN A 156 -14.53 25.89 5.66
CA GLN A 156 -14.39 27.34 5.91
C GLN A 156 -12.94 27.80 5.86
N ALA A 157 -12.01 27.01 6.43
CA ALA A 157 -10.58 27.28 6.32
C ALA A 157 -10.10 27.15 4.86
N GLY A 158 -10.58 26.14 4.14
CA GLY A 158 -10.26 25.93 2.74
C GLY A 158 -10.78 27.03 1.81
N LEU A 159 -11.98 27.54 2.06
CA LEU A 159 -12.59 28.64 1.32
C LEU A 159 -11.77 29.94 1.44
N ALA A 160 -11.10 30.14 2.59
CA ALA A 160 -10.18 31.27 2.78
C ALA A 160 -8.87 31.13 1.98
N ILE A 161 -8.49 29.89 1.61
CA ILE A 161 -7.34 29.59 0.75
C ILE A 161 -7.73 29.70 -0.72
N ASP A 162 -8.87 29.13 -1.09
CA ASP A 162 -9.42 29.12 -2.44
C ASP A 162 -10.91 29.47 -2.39
N GLY A 163 -11.25 30.70 -2.77
CA GLY A 163 -12.62 31.20 -2.82
C GLY A 163 -13.51 30.47 -3.83
N ASN A 164 -12.94 29.62 -4.69
CA ASN A 164 -13.69 28.78 -5.61
C ASN A 164 -14.01 27.39 -5.06
N SER A 165 -13.61 27.08 -3.83
CA SER A 165 -13.86 25.79 -3.20
C SER A 165 -15.34 25.39 -3.21
N MET A 166 -15.59 24.10 -3.40
CA MET A 166 -16.92 23.50 -3.46
C MET A 166 -17.08 22.45 -2.38
N ALA A 167 -18.32 22.20 -1.97
CA ALA A 167 -18.69 21.10 -1.10
C ALA A 167 -19.80 20.27 -1.76
N PRO A 168 -19.89 18.96 -1.48
CA PRO A 168 -21.02 18.16 -1.94
C PRO A 168 -22.33 18.63 -1.31
N PRO A 169 -23.49 18.35 -1.93
CA PRO A 169 -24.78 18.65 -1.33
C PRO A 169 -25.05 17.72 -0.14
N ASP A 170 -25.79 18.23 0.85
CA ASP A 170 -26.21 17.49 2.03
C ASP A 170 -27.22 16.38 1.68
N ASP A 171 -28.06 16.61 0.66
CA ASP A 171 -28.99 15.63 0.08
C ASP A 171 -28.72 15.47 -1.42
N LEU A 172 -28.19 14.31 -1.80
CA LEU A 172 -27.88 13.98 -3.20
C LEU A 172 -29.13 13.97 -4.10
N THR A 173 -30.32 13.77 -3.54
CA THR A 173 -31.59 13.80 -4.28
C THR A 173 -31.92 15.18 -4.80
N ASP A 174 -31.45 16.24 -4.12
CA ASP A 174 -31.68 17.61 -4.57
C ASP A 174 -30.86 17.91 -5.83
N TYR A 175 -29.61 17.45 -5.87
CA TYR A 175 -28.77 17.54 -7.08
C TYR A 175 -29.36 16.74 -8.24
N ALA A 176 -29.84 15.52 -7.99
CA ALA A 176 -30.51 14.70 -8.99
C ALA A 176 -31.78 15.37 -9.54
N ARG A 177 -32.58 16.04 -8.68
CA ARG A 177 -33.77 16.78 -9.10
C ARG A 177 -33.41 17.97 -9.98
N PHE A 178 -32.39 18.74 -9.60
CA PHE A 178 -31.91 19.86 -10.39
C PHE A 178 -31.43 19.40 -11.78
N LEU A 179 -30.64 18.33 -11.83
CA LEU A 179 -30.20 17.73 -13.10
C LEU A 179 -31.39 17.32 -13.98
N ALA A 180 -32.42 16.68 -13.42
CA ALA A 180 -33.61 16.32 -14.19
C ALA A 180 -34.30 17.56 -14.80
N ILE A 181 -34.41 18.66 -14.04
CA ILE A 181 -35.00 19.92 -14.53
C ILE A 181 -34.13 20.53 -15.64
N LEU A 182 -32.82 20.58 -15.44
CA LEU A 182 -31.87 21.12 -16.42
C LEU A 182 -31.89 20.33 -17.74
N VAL A 183 -31.87 19.00 -17.64
CA VAL A 183 -31.87 18.10 -18.81
C VAL A 183 -33.19 18.18 -19.56
N GLU A 184 -34.33 18.20 -18.86
CA GLU A 184 -35.65 18.33 -19.48
C GLU A 184 -35.78 19.68 -20.21
N ARG A 185 -35.32 20.77 -19.58
CA ARG A 185 -35.38 22.13 -20.17
C ARG A 185 -34.66 22.21 -21.52
N TYR A 186 -33.48 21.61 -21.62
CA TYR A 186 -32.65 21.68 -22.84
C TYR A 186 -32.74 20.43 -23.72
N ARG A 187 -33.76 19.60 -23.52
CA ARG A 187 -34.01 18.41 -24.34
C ARG A 187 -34.11 18.80 -25.82
N GLY A 188 -33.37 18.08 -26.66
CA GLY A 188 -33.27 18.35 -28.10
C GLY A 188 -32.33 19.49 -28.49
N GLN A 189 -31.76 20.23 -27.53
CA GLN A 189 -30.79 21.31 -27.76
C GLN A 189 -29.40 20.97 -27.19
N VAL A 190 -29.36 20.31 -26.03
CA VAL A 190 -28.13 19.89 -25.35
C VAL A 190 -28.19 18.39 -25.09
N ARG A 191 -27.08 17.71 -25.41
CA ARG A 191 -26.95 16.26 -25.30
C ARG A 191 -25.97 15.79 -24.22
N TYR A 192 -24.89 16.54 -23.97
CA TYR A 192 -23.78 16.06 -23.13
C TYR A 192 -23.75 16.78 -21.79
N PHE A 193 -23.76 15.99 -20.71
CA PHE A 193 -23.72 16.47 -19.34
C PHE A 193 -22.56 15.82 -18.61
N GLN A 194 -21.57 16.63 -18.19
CA GLN A 194 -20.51 16.19 -17.31
C GLN A 194 -20.95 16.37 -15.86
N ILE A 195 -20.88 15.29 -15.09
CA ILE A 195 -21.25 15.31 -13.67
C ILE A 195 -20.02 15.67 -12.85
N TRP A 196 -20.06 16.85 -12.24
CA TRP A 196 -19.01 17.38 -11.36
C TRP A 196 -17.67 17.69 -12.05
N ASN A 197 -16.71 18.18 -11.25
CA ASN A 197 -15.32 18.45 -11.65
C ASN A 197 -14.37 17.92 -10.57
N GLU A 198 -13.34 17.16 -10.97
CA GLU A 198 -12.19 16.79 -10.13
C GLU A 198 -12.48 16.41 -8.65
N PRO A 199 -13.41 15.49 -8.35
CA PRO A 199 -13.74 15.11 -6.96
C PRO A 199 -12.58 14.41 -6.21
N ASN A 200 -11.45 14.17 -6.89
CA ASN A 200 -10.21 13.69 -6.29
C ASN A 200 -9.32 14.82 -5.70
N LEU A 201 -9.69 16.09 -5.89
CA LEU A 201 -9.08 17.23 -5.21
C LEU A 201 -9.88 17.62 -3.97
N LYS A 202 -9.19 18.04 -2.90
CA LYS A 202 -9.84 18.43 -1.65
C LYS A 202 -10.72 19.67 -1.81
N ASN A 203 -10.23 20.70 -2.51
CA ASN A 203 -10.96 21.96 -2.70
C ASN A 203 -12.24 21.79 -3.53
N GLU A 204 -12.33 20.72 -4.33
CA GLU A 204 -13.49 20.39 -5.15
C GLU A 204 -14.52 19.51 -4.41
N TRP A 205 -14.20 19.03 -3.20
CA TRP A 205 -15.06 18.12 -2.42
C TRP A 205 -14.99 18.37 -0.89
N GLY A 206 -15.31 19.59 -0.48
CA GLY A 206 -15.54 19.93 0.93
C GLY A 206 -14.28 19.96 1.79
N TRP A 207 -13.09 20.01 1.20
CA TRP A 207 -11.78 19.92 1.87
C TRP A 207 -11.54 18.63 2.66
N GLN A 208 -12.31 17.58 2.36
CA GLN A 208 -12.17 16.27 2.97
C GLN A 208 -11.20 15.38 2.18
N THR A 209 -10.69 14.32 2.82
CA THR A 209 -9.91 13.30 2.08
C THR A 209 -10.83 12.66 1.03
N PRO A 210 -10.41 12.59 -0.26
CA PRO A 210 -11.23 12.05 -1.33
C PRO A 210 -11.70 10.62 -1.05
N LYS A 211 -13.00 10.38 -1.27
CA LYS A 211 -13.65 9.07 -1.09
C LYS A 211 -14.46 8.72 -2.35
N PRO A 212 -13.96 7.82 -3.20
CA PRO A 212 -14.65 7.43 -4.43
C PRO A 212 -16.09 6.91 -4.21
N ALA A 213 -16.35 6.22 -3.10
CA ALA A 213 -17.68 5.72 -2.76
C ALA A 213 -18.72 6.84 -2.58
N ASP A 214 -18.32 7.98 -1.98
CA ASP A 214 -19.22 9.11 -1.73
C ASP A 214 -19.59 9.79 -3.06
N PHE A 215 -18.61 9.95 -3.96
CA PHE A 215 -18.86 10.47 -5.30
C PHE A 215 -19.72 9.52 -6.15
N LEU A 216 -19.47 8.20 -6.07
CA LEU A 216 -20.26 7.21 -6.80
C LEU A 216 -21.75 7.26 -6.41
N ALA A 217 -22.06 7.51 -5.14
CA ALA A 217 -23.45 7.70 -4.70
C ALA A 217 -24.13 8.89 -5.39
N LEU A 218 -23.40 10.01 -5.55
CA LEU A 218 -23.88 11.19 -6.29
C LEU A 218 -24.02 10.89 -7.79
N LEU A 219 -22.99 10.28 -8.40
CA LEU A 219 -22.97 9.95 -9.82
C LEU A 219 -24.12 9.02 -10.21
N ARG A 220 -24.41 8.02 -9.39
CA ARG A 220 -25.53 7.09 -9.63
C ARG A 220 -26.86 7.82 -9.73
N LEU A 221 -27.19 8.66 -8.74
CA LEU A 221 -28.46 9.40 -8.72
C LEU A 221 -28.53 10.43 -9.85
N ALA A 222 -27.40 11.07 -10.17
CA ALA A 222 -27.27 11.97 -11.31
C ALA A 222 -27.54 11.24 -12.64
N TYR A 223 -26.92 10.08 -12.87
CA TYR A 223 -27.10 9.29 -14.08
C TYR A 223 -28.56 8.84 -14.25
N GLU A 224 -29.16 8.27 -13.21
CA GLU A 224 -30.56 7.83 -13.22
C GLU A 224 -31.52 9.00 -13.53
N ALA A 225 -31.30 10.17 -12.93
CA ALA A 225 -32.09 11.37 -13.18
C ALA A 225 -31.94 11.91 -14.60
N VAL A 226 -30.71 12.01 -15.11
CA VAL A 226 -30.43 12.47 -16.49
C VAL A 226 -31.11 11.55 -17.50
N LYS A 227 -30.94 10.23 -17.37
CA LYS A 227 -31.53 9.25 -18.29
C LYS A 227 -33.05 9.19 -18.22
N THR A 228 -33.64 9.44 -17.05
CA THR A 228 -35.09 9.50 -16.89
C THR A 228 -35.69 10.72 -17.58
N ALA A 229 -35.05 11.89 -17.45
CA ALA A 229 -35.50 13.11 -18.11
C ALA A 229 -35.30 13.04 -19.63
N ASN A 230 -34.12 12.59 -20.08
CA ASN A 230 -33.83 12.42 -21.50
C ASN A 230 -33.00 11.15 -21.75
N PRO A 231 -33.61 10.07 -22.28
CA PRO A 231 -32.89 8.85 -22.61
C PRO A 231 -31.75 9.02 -23.63
N ASP A 232 -31.82 10.06 -24.48
CA ASP A 232 -30.80 10.36 -25.51
C ASP A 232 -29.63 11.20 -24.97
N ALA A 233 -29.74 11.70 -23.72
CA ALA A 233 -28.66 12.44 -23.07
C ALA A 233 -27.47 11.51 -22.76
N VAL A 234 -26.27 12.07 -22.85
CA VAL A 234 -25.00 11.36 -22.67
C VAL A 234 -24.30 11.91 -21.45
N VAL A 235 -23.97 11.03 -20.51
CA VAL A 235 -23.36 11.37 -19.22
C VAL A 235 -21.85 11.15 -19.28
N LEU A 236 -21.10 12.23 -19.08
CA LEU A 236 -19.65 12.17 -18.95
C LEU A 236 -19.29 12.01 -17.46
N PHE A 237 -18.36 11.10 -17.18
CA PHE A 237 -17.67 11.02 -15.89
C PHE A 237 -16.98 12.37 -15.56
N PRO A 238 -16.69 12.73 -14.30
CA PRO A 238 -15.89 13.93 -14.01
C PRO A 238 -14.49 13.81 -14.61
N GLY A 239 -13.99 14.91 -15.18
CA GLY A 239 -12.57 15.00 -15.52
C GLY A 239 -11.74 15.02 -14.24
N LEU A 240 -11.14 13.88 -13.87
CA LEU A 240 -10.29 13.77 -12.68
C LEU A 240 -8.97 14.52 -12.87
N ALA A 241 -8.48 15.14 -11.80
CA ALA A 241 -7.20 15.85 -11.80
C ALA A 241 -6.05 14.83 -11.84
N PRO A 242 -5.11 14.88 -12.80
CA PRO A 242 -3.99 13.98 -12.83
C PRO A 242 -3.00 14.37 -11.72
N THR A 243 -2.78 13.48 -10.74
CA THR A 243 -1.94 13.79 -9.56
C THR A 243 -0.96 12.65 -9.26
N ASP A 244 0.06 12.93 -8.45
CA ASP A 244 1.05 11.93 -8.01
C ASP A 244 0.74 11.32 -6.62
N GLY A 245 -0.34 11.80 -5.98
CA GLY A 245 -0.79 11.42 -4.64
C GLY A 245 0.08 11.97 -3.50
N LEU A 246 1.01 12.89 -3.79
CA LEU A 246 1.96 13.41 -2.80
C LEU A 246 1.55 14.77 -2.22
N ASP A 247 0.74 15.54 -2.94
CA ASP A 247 0.20 16.81 -2.44
C ASP A 247 -0.88 16.54 -1.37
N PRO A 248 -0.78 17.09 -0.14
CA PRO A 248 -1.83 16.99 0.87
C PRO A 248 -3.22 17.47 0.41
N ARG A 249 -3.30 18.32 -0.62
CA ARG A 249 -4.53 18.81 -1.26
C ARG A 249 -5.08 17.86 -2.32
N ALA A 250 -4.27 16.91 -2.78
CA ALA A 250 -4.61 15.90 -3.78
C ALA A 250 -3.99 14.54 -3.42
N PRO A 251 -4.38 13.94 -2.28
CA PRO A 251 -3.68 12.78 -1.70
C PRO A 251 -3.97 11.45 -2.41
N MET A 252 -4.76 11.45 -3.48
CA MET A 252 -5.16 10.26 -4.24
C MET A 252 -5.00 10.53 -5.74
N THR A 253 -4.36 9.61 -6.45
CA THR A 253 -4.21 9.71 -7.91
C THR A 253 -5.53 9.46 -8.61
N GLU A 254 -5.69 9.99 -9.81
CA GLU A 254 -6.88 9.73 -10.64
C GLU A 254 -7.00 8.26 -11.04
N LEU A 255 -5.86 7.54 -11.16
CA LEU A 255 -5.85 6.11 -11.47
C LEU A 255 -6.40 5.29 -10.31
N GLU A 256 -5.98 5.58 -9.08
CA GLU A 256 -6.49 4.92 -7.85
C GLU A 256 -7.97 5.27 -7.63
N TYR A 257 -8.34 6.53 -7.84
CA TYR A 257 -9.72 6.98 -7.70
C TYR A 257 -10.64 6.24 -8.68
N LEU A 258 -10.25 6.16 -9.96
CA LEU A 258 -11.01 5.45 -10.99
C LEU A 258 -11.07 3.94 -10.75
N ASP A 259 -9.97 3.32 -10.34
CA ASP A 259 -9.91 1.88 -10.04
C ASP A 259 -10.91 1.49 -8.94
N GLU A 260 -11.00 2.30 -7.89
CA GLU A 260 -11.99 2.11 -6.82
C GLU A 260 -13.43 2.33 -7.30
N ILE A 261 -13.68 3.33 -8.17
CA ILE A 261 -15.01 3.53 -8.78
C ILE A 261 -15.44 2.28 -9.55
N TYR A 262 -14.56 1.68 -10.36
CA TYR A 262 -14.86 0.44 -11.07
C TYR A 262 -15.09 -0.73 -10.11
N ARG A 263 -14.25 -0.89 -9.08
CA ARG A 263 -14.39 -1.95 -8.07
C ARG A 263 -15.74 -1.88 -7.33
N LEU A 264 -16.28 -0.68 -7.14
CA LEU A 264 -17.58 -0.43 -6.54
C LEU A 264 -18.76 -0.56 -7.54
N GLY A 265 -18.50 -0.92 -8.80
CA GLY A 265 -19.52 -1.09 -9.84
C GLY A 265 -19.92 0.20 -10.57
N GLY A 266 -19.04 1.20 -10.58
CA GLY A 266 -19.31 2.53 -11.15
C GLY A 266 -19.43 2.59 -12.68
N ALA A 267 -18.97 1.58 -13.40
CA ALA A 267 -19.01 1.51 -14.86
C ALA A 267 -20.40 1.70 -15.47
N ALA A 268 -21.46 1.40 -14.71
CA ALA A 268 -22.84 1.50 -15.17
C ALA A 268 -23.42 2.93 -15.19
N TYR A 269 -22.70 3.92 -14.64
CA TYR A 269 -23.24 5.25 -14.35
C TYR A 269 -22.53 6.38 -15.12
N PHE A 270 -21.90 6.07 -16.25
CA PHE A 270 -21.44 7.05 -17.23
C PHE A 270 -21.38 6.40 -18.62
N ASP A 271 -21.52 7.21 -19.67
CA ASP A 271 -21.46 6.76 -21.06
C ASP A 271 -20.11 7.10 -21.73
N ILE A 272 -19.38 8.06 -21.15
CA ILE A 272 -18.08 8.54 -21.63
C ILE A 272 -17.17 8.75 -20.42
N MET A 273 -15.95 8.22 -20.47
CA MET A 273 -14.93 8.51 -19.47
C MET A 273 -14.26 9.85 -19.79
N ALA A 274 -14.28 10.80 -18.86
CA ALA A 274 -13.59 12.08 -19.02
C ALA A 274 -12.17 12.01 -18.46
N ALA A 275 -11.20 12.51 -19.23
CA ALA A 275 -9.82 12.63 -18.81
C ALA A 275 -9.34 14.09 -18.91
N GLN A 276 -8.36 14.45 -18.09
CA GLN A 276 -7.54 15.63 -18.31
C GLN A 276 -6.17 15.20 -18.83
N ASN A 277 -5.67 15.91 -19.84
CA ASN A 277 -4.45 15.52 -20.53
C ASN A 277 -3.54 16.73 -20.84
N TYR A 278 -3.19 17.48 -19.80
CA TYR A 278 -2.27 18.62 -19.90
C TYR A 278 -0.87 18.20 -20.35
N GLY A 279 -0.29 18.96 -21.28
CA GLY A 279 1.05 18.66 -21.78
C GLY A 279 2.19 19.13 -20.85
N LEU A 280 1.91 20.04 -19.91
CA LEU A 280 2.83 20.51 -18.87
C LEU A 280 4.22 20.94 -19.39
N GLY A 281 4.25 21.63 -20.54
CA GLY A 281 5.48 22.10 -21.20
C GLY A 281 6.24 21.04 -22.00
N GLN A 282 5.75 19.80 -22.05
CA GLN A 282 6.43 18.66 -22.67
C GLN A 282 5.95 18.41 -24.11
N PRO A 283 6.84 18.01 -25.02
CA PRO A 283 6.44 17.70 -26.39
C PRO A 283 5.48 16.49 -26.43
N PRO A 284 4.41 16.53 -27.24
CA PRO A 284 3.45 15.43 -27.34
C PRO A 284 4.04 14.11 -27.83
N SER A 285 5.21 14.10 -28.48
CA SER A 285 5.87 12.89 -28.97
C SER A 285 6.64 12.13 -27.89
N GLU A 286 6.67 12.63 -26.65
CA GLU A 286 7.38 11.98 -25.56
C GLU A 286 6.49 10.89 -24.91
N HIS A 287 6.96 9.65 -24.93
CA HIS A 287 6.32 8.48 -24.30
C HIS A 287 7.01 8.15 -22.97
N ARG A 288 6.63 8.80 -21.86
CA ARG A 288 7.22 8.54 -20.53
C ARG A 288 6.16 8.08 -19.51
N TYR A 289 5.67 6.87 -19.70
CA TYR A 289 4.82 6.17 -18.71
C TYR A 289 5.50 6.00 -17.34
N VAL A 290 6.84 5.94 -17.33
CA VAL A 290 7.65 5.58 -16.17
C VAL A 290 8.89 6.46 -16.11
N PHE A 291 9.08 7.16 -14.99
CA PHE A 291 10.22 8.03 -14.70
C PHE A 291 11.06 7.43 -13.56
N LEU A 292 12.34 7.17 -13.83
CA LEU A 292 13.30 6.85 -12.77
C LEU A 292 13.61 8.11 -11.97
N ARG A 293 13.39 8.08 -10.66
CA ARG A 293 13.73 9.23 -9.82
C ARG A 293 15.25 9.46 -9.82
N GLY A 294 15.64 10.71 -9.98
CA GLY A 294 17.02 11.14 -10.01
C GLY A 294 17.56 11.43 -8.60
N ARG A 295 18.81 11.89 -8.53
CA ARG A 295 19.49 12.20 -7.26
C ARG A 295 18.73 13.23 -6.42
N ASP A 296 18.08 14.19 -7.07
CA ASP A 296 17.44 15.34 -6.40
C ASP A 296 16.00 15.07 -5.95
N ASN A 297 15.41 13.93 -6.33
CA ASN A 297 14.06 13.54 -5.93
C ASN A 297 13.93 12.04 -5.58
N TRP A 298 15.05 11.40 -5.23
CA TRP A 298 15.14 9.96 -4.94
C TRP A 298 14.32 9.57 -3.71
N ARG A 299 13.55 8.48 -3.84
CA ARG A 299 12.83 7.83 -2.74
C ARG A 299 13.04 6.32 -2.80
N TRP A 300 13.59 5.73 -1.74
CA TRP A 300 13.90 4.30 -1.69
C TRP A 300 12.68 3.38 -1.73
N ASP A 301 11.53 3.88 -1.28
CA ASP A 301 10.25 3.16 -1.28
C ASP A 301 9.49 3.29 -2.61
N ARG A 302 9.74 4.37 -3.36
CA ARG A 302 9.18 4.63 -4.70
C ARG A 302 10.31 5.07 -5.66
N PRO A 303 11.26 4.20 -6.06
CA PRO A 303 12.40 4.57 -6.90
C PRO A 303 12.02 4.89 -8.36
N ILE A 304 10.78 4.56 -8.72
CA ILE A 304 10.18 4.74 -10.03
C ILE A 304 8.86 5.49 -9.83
N ASP A 305 8.60 6.48 -10.66
CA ASP A 305 7.39 7.31 -10.65
C ASP A 305 6.64 7.27 -11.98
N THR A 306 5.39 7.71 -11.97
CA THR A 306 4.59 7.99 -13.17
C THR A 306 4.45 9.50 -13.26
N ARG A 307 4.91 10.13 -14.36
CA ARG A 307 4.72 11.58 -14.54
C ARG A 307 3.31 11.87 -15.06
N ASN A 308 2.84 13.08 -14.80
CA ASN A 308 1.74 13.68 -15.53
C ASN A 308 2.31 14.15 -16.88
N ASP A 309 2.05 13.39 -17.93
CA ASP A 309 2.43 13.70 -19.31
C ASP A 309 1.29 13.34 -20.27
N VAL A 310 1.47 13.65 -21.55
CA VAL A 310 0.50 13.38 -22.61
C VAL A 310 0.08 11.89 -22.69
N SER A 311 0.99 10.99 -22.31
CA SER A 311 0.83 9.54 -22.40
C SER A 311 0.04 8.97 -21.22
N ARG A 312 -0.11 9.71 -20.13
CA ARG A 312 -0.74 9.24 -18.89
C ARG A 312 -2.18 8.76 -19.08
N VAL A 313 -2.90 9.32 -20.04
CA VAL A 313 -4.26 8.88 -20.40
C VAL A 313 -4.34 7.40 -20.81
N VAL A 314 -3.24 6.81 -21.30
CA VAL A 314 -3.15 5.37 -21.57
C VAL A 314 -3.25 4.56 -20.28
N LEU A 315 -2.65 5.02 -19.17
CA LEU A 315 -2.75 4.31 -17.89
C LEU A 315 -4.18 4.34 -17.35
N LEU A 316 -4.88 5.46 -17.56
CA LEU A 316 -6.30 5.59 -17.27
C LEU A 316 -7.11 4.59 -18.10
N ARG A 317 -6.83 4.49 -19.41
CA ARG A 317 -7.45 3.48 -20.27
C ARG A 317 -7.18 2.06 -19.78
N GLU A 318 -5.95 1.73 -19.40
CA GLU A 318 -5.60 0.41 -18.87
C GLU A 318 -6.35 0.08 -17.56
N VAL A 319 -6.72 1.07 -16.74
CA VAL A 319 -7.63 0.84 -15.60
C VAL A 319 -8.97 0.33 -16.10
N MET A 320 -9.59 1.01 -17.07
CA MET A 320 -10.86 0.59 -17.67
C MET A 320 -10.78 -0.83 -18.23
N GLU A 321 -9.72 -1.14 -18.97
CA GLU A 321 -9.53 -2.44 -19.60
C GLU A 321 -9.35 -3.57 -18.58
N ARG A 322 -8.66 -3.32 -17.46
CA ARG A 322 -8.52 -4.29 -16.36
C ARG A 322 -9.87 -4.65 -15.72
N HIS A 323 -10.82 -3.73 -15.73
CA HIS A 323 -12.19 -3.94 -15.24
C HIS A 323 -13.16 -4.43 -16.33
N GLY A 324 -12.65 -4.75 -17.52
CA GLY A 324 -13.43 -5.29 -18.63
C GLY A 324 -14.17 -4.25 -19.46
N ASP A 325 -13.99 -2.95 -19.19
CA ASP A 325 -14.56 -1.88 -19.99
C ASP A 325 -13.68 -1.56 -21.20
N LEU A 326 -13.95 -2.27 -22.30
CA LEU A 326 -13.28 -2.10 -23.58
C LEU A 326 -14.05 -1.18 -24.53
N ALA A 327 -15.30 -0.83 -24.23
CA ALA A 327 -16.23 -0.22 -25.17
C ALA A 327 -16.50 1.26 -24.90
N THR A 328 -16.34 1.72 -23.66
CA THR A 328 -16.54 3.13 -23.32
C THR A 328 -15.42 3.98 -23.92
N PRO A 329 -15.75 5.06 -24.65
CA PRO A 329 -14.76 5.99 -25.18
C PRO A 329 -14.18 6.88 -24.07
N VAL A 330 -13.01 7.45 -24.33
CA VAL A 330 -12.43 8.48 -23.46
C VAL A 330 -12.50 9.82 -24.19
N TRP A 331 -13.02 10.85 -23.52
CA TRP A 331 -12.98 12.23 -24.01
C TRP A 331 -12.06 13.04 -23.11
N VAL A 332 -11.23 13.90 -23.71
CA VAL A 332 -10.38 14.82 -22.97
C VAL A 332 -11.15 16.11 -22.72
N THR A 333 -11.54 16.35 -21.48
CA THR A 333 -12.28 17.55 -21.08
C THR A 333 -11.38 18.77 -20.99
N GLU A 334 -10.09 18.58 -20.77
CA GLU A 334 -9.08 19.65 -20.73
C GLU A 334 -7.73 19.12 -21.23
N PHE A 335 -7.16 19.77 -22.25
CA PHE A 335 -5.75 19.67 -22.60
C PHE A 335 -5.22 21.03 -23.05
N GLY A 336 -3.93 21.26 -22.90
CA GLY A 336 -3.33 22.51 -23.34
C GLY A 336 -1.92 22.72 -22.85
N TYR A 337 -1.36 23.86 -23.28
CA TYR A 337 -0.03 24.33 -22.96
C TYR A 337 -0.10 25.79 -22.53
N ASN A 338 0.66 26.16 -21.51
CA ASN A 338 0.66 27.50 -20.96
C ASN A 338 1.78 28.35 -21.58
N ALA A 339 1.48 29.62 -21.92
CA ALA A 339 2.45 30.57 -22.48
C ALA A 339 2.77 31.75 -21.54
N ALA A 340 2.75 31.51 -20.22
CA ALA A 340 2.98 32.53 -19.22
C ALA A 340 4.33 33.25 -19.40
N PRO A 341 4.34 34.60 -19.41
CA PRO A 341 5.54 35.40 -19.63
C PRO A 341 6.45 35.40 -18.40
N ASP A 342 7.73 35.74 -18.61
CA ASP A 342 8.75 35.81 -17.56
C ASP A 342 8.44 36.81 -16.43
N ARG A 343 7.53 37.77 -16.66
CA ARG A 343 7.08 38.72 -15.62
C ARG A 343 6.31 38.04 -14.48
N ILE A 344 5.75 36.85 -14.70
CA ILE A 344 5.06 36.10 -13.64
C ILE A 344 6.09 35.39 -12.75
N PRO A 345 6.01 35.54 -11.42
CA PRO A 345 6.93 34.87 -10.49
C PRO A 345 7.00 33.36 -10.70
N SER A 346 8.17 32.76 -10.48
CA SER A 346 8.42 31.34 -10.83
C SER A 346 7.52 30.39 -10.04
N GLU A 347 7.21 30.72 -8.79
CA GLU A 347 6.30 29.99 -7.90
C GLU A 347 4.89 29.82 -8.48
N HIS A 348 4.42 30.78 -9.29
CA HIS A 348 3.12 30.73 -9.95
C HIS A 348 3.26 30.24 -11.40
N ARG A 349 4.31 30.68 -12.09
CA ARG A 349 4.53 30.41 -13.51
C ARG A 349 4.75 28.93 -13.84
N PHE A 350 5.36 28.16 -12.95
CA PHE A 350 5.69 26.75 -13.20
C PHE A 350 4.64 25.74 -12.68
N VAL A 351 3.50 26.21 -12.18
CA VAL A 351 2.42 25.34 -11.68
C VAL A 351 1.94 24.35 -12.76
N TRP A 352 1.93 24.78 -14.02
CA TRP A 352 1.53 23.97 -15.17
C TRP A 352 2.74 23.48 -16.00
N GLY A 353 3.87 23.25 -15.34
CA GLY A 353 5.14 22.94 -15.98
C GLY A 353 5.80 24.17 -16.64
N PRO A 354 6.95 23.99 -17.31
CA PRO A 354 7.62 25.08 -18.02
C PRO A 354 6.73 25.68 -19.11
N PRO A 355 6.50 27.02 -19.12
CA PRO A 355 5.78 27.66 -20.21
C PRO A 355 6.49 27.48 -21.55
N VAL A 356 5.70 27.49 -22.63
CA VAL A 356 6.18 27.47 -24.02
C VAL A 356 5.75 28.75 -24.73
N ASP A 357 6.43 29.15 -25.80
CA ASP A 357 5.96 30.27 -26.62
C ASP A 357 4.68 29.92 -27.42
N GLU A 358 3.98 30.93 -27.94
CA GLU A 358 2.70 30.76 -28.65
C GLU A 358 2.80 29.86 -29.91
N LEU A 359 3.92 29.88 -30.64
CA LEU A 359 4.09 29.03 -31.83
C LEU A 359 4.27 27.58 -31.41
N THR A 360 5.09 27.34 -30.38
CA THR A 360 5.28 26.02 -29.79
C THR A 360 3.96 25.49 -29.19
N LYS A 361 3.17 26.34 -28.52
CA LYS A 361 1.83 25.99 -28.02
C LYS A 361 0.94 25.49 -29.16
N GLY A 362 0.82 26.24 -30.26
CA GLY A 362 0.03 25.85 -31.43
C GLY A 362 0.50 24.51 -32.02
N ALA A 363 1.80 24.36 -32.24
CA ALA A 363 2.38 23.14 -32.78
C ALA A 363 2.14 21.92 -31.88
N TYR A 364 2.25 22.07 -30.56
CA TYR A 364 2.01 21.00 -29.61
C TYR A 364 0.53 20.62 -29.49
N LEU A 365 -0.39 21.58 -29.54
CA LEU A 365 -1.83 21.27 -29.58
C LEU A 365 -2.18 20.37 -30.77
N VAL A 366 -1.69 20.73 -31.97
CA VAL A 366 -1.88 19.94 -33.19
C VAL A 366 -1.24 18.55 -33.06
N ALA A 367 0.03 18.49 -32.63
CA ALA A 367 0.74 17.23 -32.50
C ALA A 367 0.12 16.28 -31.44
N GLN A 368 -0.51 16.82 -30.40
CA GLN A 368 -1.21 16.02 -29.41
C GLN A 368 -2.50 15.40 -29.96
N ILE A 369 -3.30 16.16 -30.74
CA ILE A 369 -4.48 15.64 -31.44
C ILE A 369 -4.07 14.57 -32.46
N GLU A 370 -3.01 14.82 -33.24
CA GLU A 370 -2.49 13.86 -34.22
C GLU A 370 -1.98 12.58 -33.58
N ARG A 371 -1.30 12.67 -32.44
CA ARG A 371 -0.89 11.49 -31.68
C ARG A 371 -2.10 10.69 -31.21
N ALA A 372 -3.10 11.35 -30.64
CA ALA A 372 -4.31 10.69 -30.20
C ALA A 372 -5.03 9.96 -31.35
N ARG A 373 -5.16 10.61 -32.52
CA ARG A 373 -5.71 10.01 -33.73
C ARG A 373 -4.91 8.79 -34.17
N ARG A 374 -3.58 8.87 -34.16
CA ARG A 374 -2.67 7.82 -34.65
C ARG A 374 -2.53 6.62 -33.70
N GLU A 375 -2.69 6.83 -32.39
CA GLU A 375 -2.39 5.82 -31.37
C GLU A 375 -3.62 5.31 -30.61
N TRP A 376 -4.67 6.13 -30.44
CA TRP A 376 -5.77 5.88 -29.49
C TRP A 376 -7.15 5.88 -30.18
N PRO A 377 -7.56 4.78 -30.82
CA PRO A 377 -8.85 4.70 -31.51
C PRO A 377 -10.07 4.86 -30.59
N TRP A 378 -9.89 4.71 -29.28
CA TRP A 378 -10.90 4.93 -28.25
C TRP A 378 -11.04 6.40 -27.83
N MET A 379 -10.17 7.29 -28.33
CA MET A 379 -10.22 8.72 -28.02
C MET A 379 -11.31 9.41 -28.84
N GLY A 380 -12.25 10.07 -28.15
CA GLY A 380 -13.24 10.96 -28.75
C GLY A 380 -12.83 12.42 -28.63
N VAL A 381 -13.74 13.30 -28.20
CA VAL A 381 -13.51 14.76 -28.20
C VAL A 381 -12.32 15.16 -27.34
N MET A 382 -11.50 16.09 -27.83
CA MET A 382 -10.44 16.74 -27.06
C MET A 382 -10.71 18.24 -26.96
N ASN A 383 -10.91 18.74 -25.73
CA ASN A 383 -11.27 20.13 -25.47
C ASN A 383 -10.05 20.95 -25.05
N VAL A 384 -9.66 21.92 -25.88
CA VAL A 384 -8.55 22.83 -25.56
C VAL A 384 -8.93 23.66 -24.34
N TRP A 385 -8.07 23.69 -23.34
CA TRP A 385 -8.06 24.66 -22.26
C TRP A 385 -7.14 25.80 -22.72
N MET A 386 -7.64 26.92 -23.23
CA MET A 386 -9.05 27.34 -23.40
C MET A 386 -9.23 28.26 -24.61
N LEU A 387 -10.46 28.54 -25.06
CA LEU A 387 -10.67 29.49 -26.17
C LEU A 387 -10.26 30.91 -25.78
N ARG A 388 -10.84 31.44 -24.70
CA ARG A 388 -10.61 32.78 -24.16
C ARG A 388 -10.80 32.74 -22.65
N TYR A 389 -10.05 33.57 -21.92
CA TYR A 389 -10.32 33.83 -20.51
C TYR A 389 -11.50 34.80 -20.36
N GLY A 390 -12.71 34.25 -20.23
CA GLY A 390 -13.97 35.01 -20.24
C GLY A 390 -14.36 35.64 -18.90
N GLY A 391 -15.55 36.27 -18.88
CA GLY A 391 -16.15 36.86 -17.69
C GLY A 391 -15.70 38.31 -17.40
N TYR A 392 -16.47 38.99 -16.55
CA TYR A 392 -16.30 40.42 -16.25
C TYR A 392 -15.07 40.75 -15.39
N ALA A 393 -14.56 39.80 -14.60
CA ALA A 393 -13.47 40.05 -13.66
C ALA A 393 -12.11 39.97 -14.36
N GLU A 394 -11.23 40.94 -14.11
CA GLU A 394 -9.83 40.87 -14.56
C GLU A 394 -9.07 39.82 -13.73
N PRO A 395 -8.24 38.97 -14.38
CA PRO A 395 -7.41 38.01 -13.67
C PRO A 395 -6.36 38.71 -12.83
N HIS A 396 -5.90 38.04 -11.76
CA HIS A 396 -4.77 38.54 -10.99
C HIS A 396 -3.52 38.66 -11.89
N PRO A 397 -2.70 39.72 -11.78
CA PRO A 397 -1.54 39.92 -12.67
C PRO A 397 -0.53 38.77 -12.69
N ASP A 398 -0.44 38.02 -11.59
CA ASP A 398 0.45 36.86 -11.41
C ASP A 398 -0.24 35.51 -11.69
N ASP A 399 -1.50 35.50 -12.11
CA ASP A 399 -2.21 34.28 -12.50
C ASP A 399 -1.70 33.78 -13.87
N PRO A 400 -1.12 32.58 -13.97
CA PRO A 400 -0.69 32.02 -15.25
C PRO A 400 -1.87 31.50 -16.09
N THR A 401 -3.05 31.29 -15.51
CA THR A 401 -4.20 30.61 -16.17
C THR A 401 -4.65 31.26 -17.49
N PRO A 402 -4.72 32.60 -17.63
CA PRO A 402 -5.10 33.24 -18.88
C PRO A 402 -4.20 32.90 -20.09
N TYR A 403 -2.98 32.45 -19.86
CA TYR A 403 -2.00 32.16 -20.91
C TYR A 403 -2.19 30.80 -21.60
N PHE A 404 -3.21 30.04 -21.17
CA PHE A 404 -3.76 28.91 -21.91
C PHE A 404 -4.66 29.33 -23.09
N ALA A 405 -5.16 30.57 -23.09
CA ALA A 405 -6.13 31.03 -24.08
C ALA A 405 -5.57 30.98 -25.51
N LEU A 406 -6.45 30.72 -26.48
CA LEU A 406 -6.17 30.86 -27.91
C LEU A 406 -6.48 32.27 -28.43
N VAL A 407 -7.38 32.98 -27.75
CA VAL A 407 -7.82 34.33 -28.07
C VAL A 407 -7.61 35.20 -26.83
N SER A 408 -7.01 36.38 -27.02
CA SER A 408 -6.81 37.34 -25.95
C SER A 408 -8.14 37.89 -25.40
N ARG A 409 -8.11 38.52 -24.22
CA ARG A 409 -9.30 39.20 -23.66
C ARG A 409 -9.82 40.31 -24.60
N ASP A 410 -8.94 40.95 -25.35
CA ASP A 410 -9.25 41.98 -26.37
C ASP A 410 -9.68 41.41 -27.73
N TRP A 411 -10.07 40.12 -27.76
CA TRP A 411 -10.59 39.44 -28.94
C TRP A 411 -9.60 39.29 -30.10
N GLN A 412 -8.31 39.31 -29.82
CA GLN A 412 -7.28 39.04 -30.83
C GLN A 412 -6.93 37.56 -30.83
N PRO A 413 -7.07 36.85 -31.98
CA PRO A 413 -6.50 35.53 -32.14
C PRO A 413 -5.00 35.54 -31.88
N LEU A 414 -4.50 34.56 -31.14
CA LEU A 414 -3.08 34.36 -30.91
C LEU A 414 -2.52 33.39 -31.98
N PRO A 415 -1.20 33.33 -32.21
CA PRO A 415 -0.62 32.43 -33.22
C PRO A 415 -1.03 30.96 -33.06
N SER A 416 -1.25 30.52 -31.82
CA SER A 416 -1.75 29.18 -31.50
C SER A 416 -3.17 28.91 -32.04
N TYR A 417 -4.05 29.93 -32.08
CA TYR A 417 -5.37 29.85 -32.71
C TYR A 417 -5.25 29.62 -34.21
N ASP A 418 -4.42 30.42 -34.89
CA ASP A 418 -4.27 30.35 -36.35
C ASP A 418 -3.69 29.00 -36.77
N ILE A 419 -2.66 28.51 -36.06
CA ILE A 419 -2.06 27.18 -36.30
C ILE A 419 -3.11 26.07 -36.15
N LEU A 420 -3.92 26.13 -35.10
CA LEU A 420 -4.95 25.12 -34.85
C LEU A 420 -6.09 25.23 -35.89
N GLN A 421 -6.46 26.45 -36.29
CA GLN A 421 -7.47 26.69 -37.31
C GLN A 421 -7.03 26.14 -38.67
N ASP A 422 -5.78 26.39 -39.09
CA ASP A 422 -5.22 25.87 -40.33
C ASP A 422 -5.18 24.34 -40.35
N TYR A 423 -4.86 23.73 -39.20
CA TYR A 423 -4.92 22.29 -39.02
C TYR A 423 -6.34 21.73 -39.19
N VAL A 424 -7.35 22.33 -38.55
CA VAL A 424 -8.74 21.84 -38.62
C VAL A 424 -9.36 22.06 -40.01
N LYS A 425 -8.98 23.13 -40.72
CA LYS A 425 -9.43 23.40 -42.10
C LYS A 425 -8.76 22.49 -43.14
N SER A 426 -7.70 21.78 -42.77
CA SER A 426 -7.06 20.82 -43.66
C SER A 426 -8.00 19.62 -43.92
N PRO A 427 -7.96 19.00 -45.11
CA PRO A 427 -8.89 17.90 -45.41
C PRO A 427 -8.70 16.73 -44.43
N ALA A 428 -9.81 16.22 -43.90
CA ALA A 428 -9.81 15.18 -42.89
C ALA A 428 -9.10 13.91 -43.36
N VAL A 429 -8.44 13.25 -42.41
CA VAL A 429 -7.74 11.98 -42.60
C VAL A 429 -8.26 11.01 -41.56
N ALA A 430 -8.67 9.81 -41.97
CA ALA A 430 -9.04 8.75 -41.05
C ALA A 430 -7.78 8.03 -40.54
N HIS A 431 -7.61 7.94 -39.22
CA HIS A 431 -6.49 7.23 -38.60
C HIS A 431 -6.92 5.86 -38.08
N VAL A 432 -6.03 5.18 -37.35
CA VAL A 432 -6.26 3.83 -36.81
C VAL A 432 -7.62 3.73 -36.10
N GLY A 433 -8.38 2.68 -36.39
CA GLY A 433 -9.72 2.48 -35.84
C GLY A 433 -10.74 2.02 -36.88
N VAL A 434 -11.98 1.81 -36.42
CA VAL A 434 -13.13 1.47 -37.26
C VAL A 434 -14.02 2.70 -37.39
N HIS A 435 -14.37 3.05 -38.62
CA HIS A 435 -15.08 4.26 -38.99
C HIS A 435 -16.30 3.93 -39.84
N ARG A 436 -17.34 4.73 -39.70
CA ARG A 436 -18.53 4.68 -40.56
C ARG A 436 -18.25 5.34 -41.91
N TRP A 437 -18.98 4.97 -42.96
CA TRP A 437 -18.75 5.53 -44.31
C TRP A 437 -19.13 7.01 -44.47
N ASP A 438 -19.88 7.58 -43.51
CA ASP A 438 -20.20 9.00 -43.41
C ASP A 438 -19.08 9.83 -42.74
N HIS A 439 -17.94 9.22 -42.41
CA HIS A 439 -16.78 9.89 -41.82
C HIS A 439 -16.25 11.05 -42.71
N PRO A 440 -15.84 12.21 -42.16
CA PRO A 440 -15.42 13.39 -42.93
C PRO A 440 -14.25 13.20 -43.91
N ALA A 441 -13.46 12.15 -43.72
CA ALA A 441 -12.38 11.78 -44.63
C ALA A 441 -12.86 11.11 -45.93
N VAL A 442 -14.16 10.81 -46.04
CA VAL A 442 -14.82 10.26 -47.23
C VAL A 442 -15.47 11.40 -48.01
N THR A 443 -15.10 11.57 -49.27
CA THR A 443 -15.70 12.54 -50.19
C THR A 443 -16.33 11.83 -51.38
N THR A 444 -17.45 12.36 -51.88
CA THR A 444 -18.07 11.85 -53.11
C THR A 444 -17.37 12.42 -54.34
N THR A 445 -17.14 11.58 -55.34
CA THR A 445 -16.57 11.97 -56.63
C THR A 445 -17.58 11.70 -57.74
N PRO A 446 -17.42 12.28 -58.95
CA PRO A 446 -18.34 12.01 -60.07
C PRO A 446 -18.44 10.52 -60.47
N THR A 447 -17.47 9.70 -60.07
CA THR A 447 -17.37 8.28 -60.45
C THR A 447 -17.48 7.31 -59.27
N GLY A 448 -17.68 7.82 -58.05
CA GLY A 448 -17.75 7.02 -56.82
C GLY A 448 -17.35 7.81 -55.58
N TRP A 449 -16.33 7.35 -54.86
CA TRP A 449 -15.92 7.89 -53.57
C TRP A 449 -14.40 7.97 -53.43
N GLN A 450 -13.91 8.85 -52.57
CA GLN A 450 -12.50 8.99 -52.23
C GLN A 450 -12.37 9.00 -50.70
N VAL A 451 -11.44 8.21 -50.15
CA VAL A 451 -11.16 8.14 -48.72
C VAL A 451 -9.70 8.48 -48.46
N ARG A 452 -9.44 9.46 -47.60
CA ARG A 452 -8.10 9.78 -47.10
C ARG A 452 -7.85 9.09 -45.77
N PHE A 453 -6.78 8.32 -45.66
CA PHE A 453 -6.46 7.60 -44.41
C PHE A 453 -4.95 7.60 -44.10
N ALA A 454 -4.59 7.45 -42.83
CA ALA A 454 -3.20 7.36 -42.37
C ALA A 454 -2.96 6.03 -41.66
N GLY A 455 -2.12 5.18 -42.25
CA GLY A 455 -1.78 3.87 -41.69
C GLY A 455 -1.19 2.94 -42.74
N THR A 456 -0.93 1.70 -42.35
CA THR A 456 -0.29 0.66 -43.20
C THR A 456 -1.29 -0.22 -43.93
N GLY A 457 -2.58 0.06 -43.82
CA GLY A 457 -3.64 -0.67 -44.50
C GLY A 457 -5.04 -0.14 -44.20
N ILE A 458 -5.99 -0.52 -45.05
CA ILE A 458 -7.42 -0.20 -44.95
C ILE A 458 -8.24 -1.43 -45.34
N GLU A 459 -9.33 -1.69 -44.62
CA GLU A 459 -10.26 -2.79 -44.88
C GLU A 459 -11.68 -2.23 -44.98
N LEU A 460 -12.40 -2.56 -46.05
CA LEU A 460 -13.75 -2.08 -46.34
C LEU A 460 -14.78 -3.15 -45.97
N ARG A 461 -15.89 -2.71 -45.35
CA ARG A 461 -17.00 -3.59 -44.98
C ARG A 461 -18.30 -3.13 -45.64
N GLY A 462 -19.02 -4.08 -46.22
CA GLY A 462 -20.16 -3.78 -47.08
C GLY A 462 -19.72 -3.18 -48.42
N GLY A 463 -20.68 -2.99 -49.33
CA GLY A 463 -20.40 -2.45 -50.66
C GLY A 463 -19.68 -3.40 -51.61
N THR A 464 -19.69 -3.07 -52.90
CA THR A 464 -19.04 -3.84 -53.97
C THR A 464 -18.45 -2.89 -55.01
N PRO A 465 -17.37 -2.14 -54.69
CA PRO A 465 -16.75 -1.24 -55.64
C PRO A 465 -16.16 -2.02 -56.81
N THR A 466 -16.36 -1.52 -58.03
CA THR A 466 -15.89 -2.18 -59.26
C THR A 466 -14.42 -1.93 -59.58
N ALA A 467 -13.85 -0.83 -59.11
CA ALA A 467 -12.43 -0.50 -59.26
C ALA A 467 -11.92 0.32 -58.08
N ALA A 468 -10.63 0.19 -57.77
CA ALA A 468 -9.94 0.94 -56.73
C ALA A 468 -8.63 1.54 -57.25
N LEU A 469 -8.33 2.78 -56.86
CA LEU A 469 -7.03 3.43 -57.10
C LEU A 469 -6.46 3.89 -55.77
N LEU A 470 -5.21 3.52 -55.49
CA LEU A 470 -4.45 4.03 -54.35
C LEU A 470 -3.47 5.09 -54.86
N ASP A 471 -3.58 6.31 -54.35
CA ASP A 471 -2.72 7.44 -54.71
C ASP A 471 -2.64 7.65 -56.24
N GLY A 472 -3.77 7.43 -56.93
CA GLY A 472 -3.93 7.55 -58.38
C GLY A 472 -3.52 6.31 -59.21
N VAL A 473 -3.03 5.25 -58.57
CA VAL A 473 -2.59 4.01 -59.23
C VAL A 473 -3.62 2.90 -59.04
N PRO A 474 -4.05 2.16 -60.09
CA PRO A 474 -4.98 1.05 -59.93
C PRO A 474 -4.45 -0.05 -58.99
N VAL A 475 -5.29 -0.52 -58.07
CA VAL A 475 -4.97 -1.59 -57.12
C VAL A 475 -6.06 -2.66 -57.06
N ALA A 476 -5.69 -3.90 -56.73
CA ALA A 476 -6.64 -4.96 -56.43
C ALA A 476 -6.88 -5.03 -54.91
N LEU A 477 -8.14 -5.13 -54.48
CA LEU A 477 -8.51 -5.32 -53.08
C LEU A 477 -8.57 -6.83 -52.78
N ASP A 478 -7.69 -7.32 -51.91
CA ASP A 478 -7.72 -8.72 -51.45
C ASP A 478 -8.73 -8.84 -50.29
N GLY A 479 -9.86 -9.50 -50.53
CA GLY A 479 -10.93 -9.60 -49.54
C GLY A 479 -11.44 -8.23 -49.07
N ASN A 480 -11.57 -7.24 -49.97
CA ASN A 480 -11.92 -5.85 -49.68
C ASN A 480 -10.89 -5.09 -48.79
N ALA A 481 -9.62 -5.51 -48.78
CA ALA A 481 -8.58 -4.86 -48.01
C ALA A 481 -7.31 -4.53 -48.82
N LEU A 482 -6.59 -3.51 -48.37
CA LEU A 482 -5.20 -3.18 -48.74
C LEU A 482 -4.33 -3.30 -47.49
N ARG A 483 -3.16 -3.92 -47.63
CA ARG A 483 -2.24 -4.21 -46.52
C ARG A 483 -0.79 -3.99 -46.96
N GLY A 484 0.09 -3.73 -46.00
CA GLY A 484 1.52 -3.59 -46.25
C GLY A 484 1.91 -2.26 -46.89
N LEU A 485 1.08 -1.22 -46.72
CA LEU A 485 1.39 0.14 -47.16
C LEU A 485 2.43 0.78 -46.22
N PRO A 486 3.20 1.78 -46.68
CA PRO A 486 3.98 2.63 -45.80
C PRO A 486 3.11 3.28 -44.71
N ASP A 487 3.67 3.55 -43.52
CA ASP A 487 2.94 4.28 -42.47
C ASP A 487 2.89 5.79 -42.82
N ALA A 488 2.01 6.14 -43.76
CA ALA A 488 1.85 7.47 -44.34
C ALA A 488 0.37 7.78 -44.60
N VAL A 489 0.10 9.00 -45.09
CA VAL A 489 -1.24 9.39 -45.59
C VAL A 489 -1.43 8.87 -47.01
N HIS A 490 -2.54 8.19 -47.24
CA HIS A 490 -2.94 7.59 -48.50
C HIS A 490 -4.32 8.08 -48.93
N THR A 491 -4.58 8.03 -50.24
CA THR A 491 -5.88 8.34 -50.84
C THR A 491 -6.39 7.15 -51.63
N LEU A 492 -7.48 6.54 -51.17
CA LEU A 492 -8.16 5.44 -51.86
C LEU A 492 -9.39 5.95 -52.61
N GLU A 493 -9.36 5.89 -53.95
CA GLU A 493 -10.52 6.13 -54.79
C GLU A 493 -11.24 4.83 -55.11
N LEU A 494 -12.54 4.78 -54.89
CA LEU A 494 -13.42 3.67 -55.24
C LEU A 494 -14.38 4.11 -56.35
N ARG A 495 -14.52 3.31 -57.42
CA ARG A 495 -15.34 3.65 -58.58
C ARG A 495 -16.40 2.60 -58.89
N GLY A 496 -17.62 3.08 -59.19
CA GLY A 496 -18.79 2.26 -59.51
C GLY A 496 -19.25 1.33 -58.38
N GLY A 497 -20.33 0.58 -58.62
CA GLY A 497 -20.90 -0.34 -57.64
C GLY A 497 -21.62 0.35 -56.48
N THR A 498 -21.74 -0.34 -55.34
CA THR A 498 -22.34 0.17 -54.11
C THR A 498 -21.29 0.61 -53.09
N PRO A 499 -21.52 1.70 -52.33
CA PRO A 499 -20.57 2.17 -51.33
C PRO A 499 -20.43 1.16 -50.17
N PRO A 500 -19.25 1.09 -49.55
CA PRO A 500 -19.09 0.45 -48.25
C PRO A 500 -19.99 1.10 -47.18
N THR A 501 -20.25 0.35 -46.11
CA THR A 501 -20.98 0.86 -44.92
C THR A 501 -20.01 1.33 -43.84
N GLU A 502 -18.85 0.68 -43.75
CA GLU A 502 -17.80 0.96 -42.77
C GLU A 502 -16.42 0.69 -43.38
N PHE A 503 -15.38 1.25 -42.78
CA PHE A 503 -14.00 0.92 -43.09
C PHE A 503 -13.15 0.94 -41.83
N SER A 504 -12.07 0.17 -41.82
CA SER A 504 -11.09 0.19 -40.73
C SER A 504 -9.70 0.49 -41.25
N VAL A 505 -8.99 1.36 -40.55
CA VAL A 505 -7.60 1.71 -40.83
C VAL A 505 -6.71 0.98 -39.84
N VAL A 506 -5.65 0.35 -40.35
CA VAL A 506 -4.72 -0.47 -39.56
C VAL A 506 -3.33 0.16 -39.62
N ARG A 507 -2.61 0.09 -38.50
CA ARG A 507 -1.20 0.47 -38.40
C ARG A 507 -0.40 -0.69 -37.82
N SER A 508 0.40 -1.33 -38.65
CA SER A 508 1.29 -2.43 -38.27
C SER A 508 2.65 -1.89 -37.81
N LEU A 509 3.16 -2.39 -36.69
CA LEU A 509 4.41 -1.93 -36.11
C LEU A 509 5.53 -2.93 -36.42
N PRO A 510 6.51 -2.61 -37.30
CA PRO A 510 7.46 -3.59 -37.83
C PRO A 510 8.36 -4.24 -36.76
N TRP A 511 8.57 -3.58 -35.63
CA TRP A 511 9.38 -4.08 -34.51
C TRP A 511 8.57 -4.85 -33.46
N ARG A 512 7.24 -4.99 -33.63
CA ARG A 512 6.37 -5.66 -32.65
C ARG A 512 6.81 -7.10 -32.33
N PRO A 513 7.17 -7.97 -33.29
CA PRO A 513 7.62 -9.32 -32.95
C PRO A 513 8.88 -9.32 -32.07
N LEU A 514 9.79 -8.37 -32.27
CA LEU A 514 10.98 -8.23 -31.43
C LEU A 514 10.62 -7.75 -30.02
N ALA A 515 9.59 -6.93 -29.86
CA ALA A 515 9.09 -6.52 -28.55
C ALA A 515 8.31 -7.65 -27.84
N ASP A 516 7.45 -8.38 -28.56
CA ASP A 516 6.65 -9.46 -28.01
C ASP A 516 7.51 -10.69 -27.63
N TYR A 517 8.49 -11.05 -28.48
CA TYR A 517 9.30 -12.27 -28.30
C TYR A 517 10.73 -12.01 -27.82
N GLY A 518 11.26 -10.80 -27.96
CA GLY A 518 12.62 -10.44 -27.51
C GLY A 518 12.84 -10.68 -26.01
N PRO A 519 11.92 -10.24 -25.12
CA PRO A 519 11.97 -10.58 -23.71
C PRO A 519 12.00 -12.08 -23.45
N LEU A 520 11.20 -12.87 -24.19
CA LEU A 520 11.19 -14.33 -24.06
C LEU A 520 12.55 -14.94 -24.43
N VAL A 521 13.17 -14.49 -25.53
CA VAL A 521 14.51 -14.95 -25.94
C VAL A 521 15.56 -14.60 -24.88
N LEU A 522 15.51 -13.38 -24.33
CA LEU A 522 16.42 -12.96 -23.26
C LEU A 522 16.22 -13.76 -21.96
N ILE A 523 14.97 -14.07 -21.61
CA ILE A 523 14.63 -14.94 -20.46
C ILE A 523 15.17 -16.36 -20.68
N VAL A 524 15.00 -16.93 -21.87
CA VAL A 524 15.55 -18.26 -22.20
C VAL A 524 17.08 -18.24 -22.14
N ALA A 525 17.73 -17.22 -22.71
CA ALA A 525 19.18 -17.05 -22.64
C ALA A 525 19.66 -16.96 -21.18
N LEU A 526 18.96 -16.18 -20.34
CA LEU A 526 19.23 -16.08 -18.91
C LEU A 526 19.10 -17.43 -18.19
N ALA A 527 18.08 -18.21 -18.52
CA ALA A 527 17.89 -19.55 -17.94
C ALA A 527 19.06 -20.49 -18.30
N VAL A 528 19.51 -20.45 -19.56
CA VAL A 528 20.66 -21.24 -20.03
C VAL A 528 21.95 -20.79 -19.35
N THR A 529 22.24 -19.49 -19.30
CA THR A 529 23.46 -18.97 -18.65
C THR A 529 23.45 -19.23 -17.15
N ALA A 530 22.30 -19.14 -16.49
CA ALA A 530 22.14 -19.51 -15.08
C ALA A 530 22.44 -21.00 -14.85
N ALA A 531 21.92 -21.90 -15.69
CA ALA A 531 22.21 -23.34 -15.60
C ALA A 531 23.70 -23.65 -15.77
N LEU A 532 24.36 -23.01 -16.75
CA LEU A 532 25.81 -23.16 -16.96
C LEU A 532 26.64 -22.58 -15.81
N THR A 533 26.19 -21.44 -15.24
CA THR A 533 26.78 -20.83 -14.06
C THR A 533 26.71 -21.79 -12.88
N MET A 534 25.53 -22.37 -12.65
CA MET A 534 25.30 -23.34 -11.57
C MET A 534 26.18 -24.59 -11.73
N ARG A 535 26.25 -25.16 -12.93
CA ARG A 535 27.14 -26.31 -13.21
C ARG A 535 28.60 -26.00 -12.89
N THR A 536 29.06 -24.79 -13.23
CA THR A 536 30.45 -24.35 -12.95
C THR A 536 30.67 -24.08 -11.47
N ALA A 537 29.67 -23.52 -10.79
CA ALA A 537 29.69 -23.27 -9.35
C ALA A 537 29.75 -24.57 -8.55
N LEU A 538 29.05 -25.64 -8.97
CA LEU A 538 29.10 -26.96 -8.33
C LEU A 538 30.53 -27.54 -8.29
N HIS A 539 31.32 -27.39 -9.36
CA HIS A 539 32.72 -27.83 -9.36
C HIS A 539 33.62 -27.03 -8.39
N VAL A 540 33.34 -25.74 -8.21
CA VAL A 540 34.02 -24.93 -7.18
C VAL A 540 33.59 -25.39 -5.78
N LEU A 541 32.30 -25.68 -5.61
CA LEU A 541 31.72 -26.16 -4.37
C LEU A 541 32.33 -27.51 -3.95
N ASP A 542 32.53 -28.45 -4.86
CA ASP A 542 33.18 -29.75 -4.59
C ASP A 542 34.59 -29.58 -4.00
N HIS A 543 35.37 -28.66 -4.56
CA HIS A 543 36.69 -28.35 -4.04
C HIS A 543 36.65 -27.64 -2.68
N LEU A 544 35.68 -26.75 -2.46
CA LEU A 544 35.47 -26.11 -1.16
C LEU A 544 35.02 -27.14 -0.12
N LEU A 545 34.19 -28.12 -0.48
CA LEU A 545 33.72 -29.22 0.37
C LEU A 545 34.87 -30.13 0.81
N MET A 546 35.85 -30.42 -0.05
CA MET A 546 37.04 -31.17 0.34
C MET A 546 37.88 -30.44 1.40
N ARG A 547 38.08 -29.12 1.26
CA ARG A 547 38.77 -28.32 2.29
C ARG A 547 37.91 -28.19 3.55
N TRP A 548 36.60 -28.06 3.40
CA TRP A 548 35.64 -27.99 4.50
C TRP A 548 35.74 -29.20 5.43
N GLN A 549 35.88 -30.41 4.89
CA GLN A 549 36.01 -31.63 5.69
C GLN A 549 37.27 -31.67 6.57
N THR A 550 38.31 -30.89 6.24
CA THR A 550 39.55 -30.80 7.04
C THR A 550 39.44 -29.88 8.25
N LEU A 551 38.38 -29.06 8.35
CA LEU A 551 38.17 -28.16 9.48
C LEU A 551 37.65 -28.91 10.72
N PRO A 552 38.10 -28.53 11.94
CA PRO A 552 37.54 -29.06 13.17
C PRO A 552 36.02 -28.88 13.23
N ALA A 553 35.30 -29.85 13.82
CA ALA A 553 33.83 -29.86 13.84
C ALA A 553 33.21 -28.58 14.43
N HIS A 554 33.80 -28.03 15.49
CA HIS A 554 33.31 -26.79 16.12
C HIS A 554 33.45 -25.56 15.20
N TRP A 555 34.54 -25.44 14.43
CA TRP A 555 34.70 -24.36 13.45
C TRP A 555 33.68 -24.46 12.32
N ARG A 556 33.40 -25.69 11.86
CA ARG A 556 32.35 -25.94 10.87
C ARG A 556 30.98 -25.49 11.36
N GLU A 557 30.62 -25.84 12.59
CA GLU A 557 29.35 -25.41 13.20
C GLU A 557 29.23 -23.89 13.29
N TRP A 558 30.27 -23.18 13.72
CA TRP A 558 30.27 -21.72 13.78
C TRP A 558 30.13 -21.07 12.41
N ILE A 559 30.86 -21.56 11.41
CA ILE A 559 30.78 -21.03 10.04
C ILE A 559 29.40 -21.31 9.44
N ILE A 560 28.81 -22.49 9.64
CA ILE A 560 27.44 -22.78 9.18
C ILE A 560 26.42 -21.92 9.90
N PHE A 561 26.57 -21.74 11.22
CA PHE A 561 25.68 -20.88 11.99
C PHE A 561 25.72 -19.44 11.46
N LEU A 562 26.91 -18.90 11.21
CA LEU A 562 27.12 -17.58 10.58
C LEU A 562 26.53 -17.52 9.17
N ALA A 563 26.73 -18.57 8.35
CA ALA A 563 26.18 -18.64 7.00
C ALA A 563 24.64 -18.71 7.00
N GLN A 564 24.05 -19.47 7.92
CA GLN A 564 22.60 -19.47 8.16
C GLN A 564 22.12 -18.06 8.52
N GLY A 565 22.82 -17.36 9.41
CA GLY A 565 22.51 -15.98 9.76
C GLY A 565 22.59 -15.01 8.58
N LEU A 566 23.66 -15.09 7.79
CA LEU A 566 23.85 -14.22 6.62
C LEU A 566 22.80 -14.47 5.55
N THR A 567 22.53 -15.73 5.23
CA THR A 567 21.53 -16.11 4.21
C THR A 567 20.12 -15.73 4.65
N LEU A 568 19.81 -15.88 5.94
CA LEU A 568 18.57 -15.40 6.53
C LEU A 568 18.46 -13.87 6.53
N ALA A 569 19.55 -13.15 6.82
CA ALA A 569 19.59 -11.69 6.75
C ALA A 569 19.39 -11.19 5.31
N VAL A 570 19.97 -11.87 4.31
CA VAL A 570 19.70 -11.60 2.90
C VAL A 570 18.23 -11.86 2.58
N ALA A 571 17.66 -13.01 2.98
CA ALA A 571 16.25 -13.30 2.74
C ALA A 571 15.32 -12.24 3.35
N TYR A 572 15.67 -11.76 4.53
CA TYR A 572 14.88 -10.81 5.30
C TYR A 572 15.04 -9.35 4.83
N ARG A 573 16.24 -8.92 4.44
CA ARG A 573 16.51 -7.52 4.04
C ARG A 573 16.50 -7.28 2.54
N ALA A 574 16.60 -8.34 1.72
CA ALA A 574 16.41 -8.20 0.29
C ALA A 574 14.99 -7.70 -0.03
N SER A 575 14.82 -7.24 -1.28
CA SER A 575 13.55 -6.76 -1.82
C SER A 575 12.35 -7.66 -1.47
N ALA A 576 11.14 -7.08 -1.40
CA ALA A 576 9.88 -7.81 -1.31
C ALA A 576 9.63 -8.78 -2.48
N GLN A 577 10.44 -8.67 -3.54
CA GLN A 577 10.46 -9.60 -4.66
C GLN A 577 10.83 -11.01 -4.21
N LEU A 578 9.97 -11.97 -4.55
CA LEU A 578 10.17 -13.37 -4.22
C LEU A 578 11.53 -13.92 -4.71
N PRO A 579 11.98 -13.69 -5.97
CA PRO A 579 13.27 -14.22 -6.43
C PRO A 579 14.46 -13.78 -5.56
N LEU A 580 14.49 -12.50 -5.17
CA LEU A 580 15.56 -11.96 -4.31
C LEU A 580 15.48 -12.49 -2.88
N THR A 581 14.26 -12.67 -2.36
CA THR A 581 14.08 -13.34 -1.06
C THR A 581 14.54 -14.81 -1.12
N MET A 582 14.27 -15.51 -2.23
CA MET A 582 14.72 -16.89 -2.45
C MET A 582 16.24 -17.04 -2.54
N LEU A 583 16.98 -16.02 -2.99
CA LEU A 583 18.46 -16.03 -2.98
C LEU A 583 19.03 -16.19 -1.57
N GLY A 584 18.33 -15.70 -0.54
CA GLY A 584 18.68 -15.95 0.85
C GLY A 584 18.04 -17.22 1.41
N LEU A 585 16.76 -17.46 1.09
CA LEU A 585 16.00 -18.54 1.73
C LEU A 585 16.42 -19.93 1.26
N LEU A 586 16.74 -20.13 -0.02
CA LEU A 586 17.14 -21.43 -0.55
C LEU A 586 18.47 -21.92 0.08
N PRO A 587 19.54 -21.10 0.14
CA PRO A 587 20.74 -21.46 0.90
C PRO A 587 20.45 -21.73 2.38
N PHE A 588 19.60 -20.92 3.03
CA PHE A 588 19.21 -21.14 4.42
C PHE A 588 18.54 -22.51 4.61
N ILE A 589 17.60 -22.89 3.75
CA ILE A 589 16.95 -24.21 3.76
C ILE A 589 17.98 -25.33 3.61
N GLY A 590 18.89 -25.23 2.64
CA GLY A 590 19.95 -26.22 2.44
C GLY A 590 20.85 -26.39 3.68
N LEU A 591 21.28 -25.27 4.27
CA LEU A 591 22.08 -25.27 5.49
C LEU A 591 21.30 -25.78 6.71
N ALA A 592 19.99 -25.49 6.78
CA ALA A 592 19.11 -25.99 7.83
C ALA A 592 18.93 -27.51 7.74
N ILE A 593 18.73 -28.07 6.54
CA ILE A 593 18.66 -29.54 6.34
C ILE A 593 19.97 -30.20 6.75
N ALA A 594 21.11 -29.59 6.44
CA ALA A 594 22.41 -30.11 6.83
C ALA A 594 22.63 -30.06 8.36
N TYR A 595 22.22 -28.95 9.01
CA TYR A 595 22.41 -28.71 10.44
C TYR A 595 21.14 -28.16 11.11
N PRO A 596 20.12 -29.01 11.31
CA PRO A 596 18.80 -28.57 11.80
C PRO A 596 18.85 -28.02 13.22
N ALA A 597 19.73 -28.56 14.08
CA ALA A 597 19.96 -28.06 15.43
C ALA A 597 20.44 -26.59 15.47
N LEU A 598 21.20 -26.14 14.46
CA LEU A 598 21.64 -24.74 14.34
C LEU A 598 20.49 -23.83 13.90
N ALA A 599 19.64 -24.31 12.99
CA ALA A 599 18.48 -23.57 12.51
C ALA A 599 17.47 -23.28 13.63
N VAL A 600 17.28 -24.22 14.57
CA VAL A 600 16.42 -24.02 15.76
C VAL A 600 16.89 -22.82 16.60
N ARG A 601 18.20 -22.56 16.70
CA ARG A 601 18.75 -21.41 17.45
C ARG A 601 18.28 -20.07 16.85
N TRP A 602 18.14 -20.00 15.52
CA TRP A 602 17.70 -18.80 14.81
C TRP A 602 16.23 -18.46 15.08
N VAL A 603 15.39 -19.42 15.47
CA VAL A 603 14.00 -19.13 15.90
C VAL A 603 14.03 -18.14 17.06
N ALA A 604 14.76 -18.45 18.14
CA ALA A 604 14.80 -17.59 19.32
C ALA A 604 15.50 -16.24 19.07
N ILE A 605 16.43 -16.19 18.11
CA ILE A 605 17.14 -14.95 17.73
C ILE A 605 16.23 -14.00 16.94
N THR A 606 15.33 -14.55 16.11
CA THR A 606 14.47 -13.76 15.22
C THR A 606 13.10 -13.42 15.81
N VAL A 607 12.70 -14.11 16.87
CA VAL A 607 11.43 -13.88 17.59
C VAL A 607 11.19 -12.41 17.97
N PRO A 608 12.17 -11.63 18.51
CA PRO A 608 11.95 -10.21 18.83
C PRO A 608 11.53 -9.33 17.65
N LEU A 609 11.70 -9.80 16.41
CA LEU A 609 11.34 -9.09 15.19
C LEU A 609 9.89 -9.36 14.73
N TYR A 610 9.02 -9.94 15.56
CA TYR A 610 7.67 -10.33 15.12
C TYR A 610 6.79 -9.15 14.67
N PHE A 611 7.02 -7.93 15.17
CA PHE A 611 6.38 -6.69 14.70
C PHE A 611 6.98 -6.14 13.41
N LEU A 612 8.09 -6.72 12.95
CA LEU A 612 8.83 -6.37 11.73
C LEU A 612 8.78 -7.56 10.74
N PRO A 613 7.60 -8.03 10.29
CA PRO A 613 7.54 -9.17 9.38
C PRO A 613 8.08 -8.83 7.99
N LYS A 614 8.53 -9.86 7.26
CA LYS A 614 8.98 -9.75 5.88
C LYS A 614 7.79 -9.63 4.94
N GLY A 615 7.71 -8.56 4.16
CA GLY A 615 6.83 -8.48 3.00
C GLY A 615 7.31 -9.37 1.84
N LEU A 616 6.42 -10.19 1.32
CA LEU A 616 6.51 -10.94 0.07
C LEU A 616 5.36 -10.46 -0.82
N PHE A 617 5.67 -10.07 -2.06
CA PHE A 617 4.67 -9.55 -2.99
C PHE A 617 3.89 -8.38 -2.37
N ASP A 618 4.50 -7.19 -2.34
CA ASP A 618 3.80 -6.01 -1.85
C ASP A 618 2.60 -5.64 -2.74
N ALA A 619 1.80 -4.67 -2.28
CA ALA A 619 0.60 -4.19 -2.96
C ALA A 619 0.79 -3.87 -4.46
N ARG A 620 2.02 -3.57 -4.90
CA ARG A 620 2.35 -3.25 -6.29
C ARG A 620 2.28 -4.45 -7.23
N PHE A 621 2.23 -5.68 -6.70
CA PHE A 621 2.16 -6.91 -7.49
C PHE A 621 0.73 -7.48 -7.62
N GLY A 622 -0.29 -6.84 -7.04
CA GLY A 622 -1.70 -7.15 -7.32
C GLY A 622 -2.22 -8.53 -6.89
N ILE A 623 -1.42 -9.35 -6.16
CA ILE A 623 -1.88 -10.66 -5.66
C ILE A 623 -2.81 -10.49 -4.44
N ARG A 624 -2.56 -9.49 -3.59
CA ARG A 624 -3.40 -9.03 -2.48
C ARG A 624 -3.10 -7.55 -2.20
N GLU A 625 -4.12 -6.74 -1.94
CA GLU A 625 -3.99 -5.30 -1.60
C GLU A 625 -3.08 -5.05 -0.40
N SER A 626 -3.06 -5.95 0.58
CA SER A 626 -2.20 -5.86 1.77
C SER A 626 -0.83 -6.53 1.63
N GLY A 627 -0.51 -7.14 0.48
CA GLY A 627 0.67 -8.01 0.34
C GLY A 627 0.66 -9.23 1.27
N ILE A 628 1.75 -10.02 1.27
CA ILE A 628 1.92 -11.17 2.17
C ILE A 628 3.03 -10.84 3.18
N TYR A 629 2.68 -10.73 4.47
CA TYR A 629 3.67 -10.51 5.53
C TYR A 629 3.92 -11.78 6.32
N LEU A 630 5.17 -12.20 6.38
CA LEU A 630 5.61 -13.39 7.11
C LEU A 630 6.53 -13.00 8.27
N PRO A 631 6.15 -13.29 9.53
CA PRO A 631 7.07 -13.15 10.64
C PRO A 631 8.30 -14.04 10.44
N LEU A 632 9.49 -13.46 10.60
CA LEU A 632 10.73 -14.17 10.28
C LEU A 632 10.91 -15.44 11.13
N HIS A 633 10.54 -15.39 12.42
CA HIS A 633 10.65 -16.54 13.32
C HIS A 633 9.74 -17.70 12.92
N GLU A 634 8.55 -17.42 12.39
CA GLU A 634 7.62 -18.45 11.89
C GLU A 634 8.24 -19.17 10.69
N VAL A 635 8.78 -18.41 9.73
CA VAL A 635 9.48 -18.97 8.56
C VAL A 635 10.67 -19.84 8.98
N VAL A 636 11.49 -19.35 9.92
CA VAL A 636 12.64 -20.09 10.43
C VAL A 636 12.21 -21.36 11.16
N LEU A 637 11.15 -21.29 11.98
CA LEU A 637 10.64 -22.44 12.73
C LEU A 637 10.13 -23.53 11.79
N LEU A 638 9.34 -23.17 10.78
CA LEU A 638 8.81 -24.12 9.81
C LEU A 638 9.94 -24.77 8.99
N ILE A 639 10.94 -23.99 8.57
CA ILE A 639 12.13 -24.52 7.89
C ILE A 639 12.93 -25.44 8.82
N ALA A 640 13.15 -25.07 10.08
CA ALA A 640 13.86 -25.89 11.05
C ALA A 640 13.11 -27.21 11.35
N ALA A 641 11.77 -27.15 11.43
CA ALA A 641 10.93 -28.32 11.59
C ALA A 641 11.03 -29.26 10.38
N LEU A 642 10.84 -28.72 9.17
CA LEU A 642 10.98 -29.49 7.93
C LEU A 642 12.38 -30.08 7.78
N ALA A 643 13.42 -29.29 8.04
CA ALA A 643 14.80 -29.73 8.01
C ALA A 643 15.07 -30.88 8.99
N THR A 644 14.49 -30.80 10.20
CA THR A 644 14.58 -31.88 11.19
C THR A 644 13.89 -33.15 10.68
N VAL A 645 12.68 -33.02 10.10
CA VAL A 645 11.94 -34.15 9.52
C VAL A 645 12.71 -34.80 8.38
N VAL A 646 13.28 -34.02 7.47
CA VAL A 646 14.07 -34.52 6.33
C VAL A 646 15.35 -35.20 6.80
N ARG A 647 16.09 -34.56 7.71
CA ARG A 647 17.40 -35.06 8.18
C ARG A 647 17.28 -36.30 9.06
N ASP A 648 16.27 -36.34 9.92
CA ASP A 648 16.11 -37.38 10.94
C ASP A 648 14.95 -38.33 10.61
N ARG A 649 14.49 -38.39 9.34
CA ARG A 649 13.35 -39.21 8.88
C ARG A 649 13.39 -40.65 9.39
N SER A 650 14.56 -41.30 9.31
CA SER A 650 14.73 -42.69 9.77
C SER A 650 14.54 -42.82 11.28
N HIS A 651 15.11 -41.91 12.07
CA HIS A 651 14.95 -41.89 13.53
C HIS A 651 13.51 -41.56 13.95
N LEU A 652 12.81 -40.72 13.18
CA LEU A 652 11.40 -40.39 13.42
C LEU A 652 10.46 -41.56 13.09
N LEU A 653 10.74 -42.33 12.04
CA LEU A 653 9.94 -43.50 11.67
C LEU A 653 10.13 -44.68 12.64
N HIS A 654 11.29 -44.79 13.28
CA HIS A 654 11.62 -45.84 14.25
C HIS A 654 11.49 -45.37 15.71
N LEU A 655 10.79 -44.27 15.95
CA LEU A 655 10.63 -43.68 17.27
C LEU A 655 9.79 -44.62 18.14
N ASN A 656 10.42 -45.25 19.14
CA ASN A 656 9.78 -46.27 19.94
C ASN A 656 8.64 -45.67 20.79
N PRO A 657 7.37 -46.06 20.58
CA PRO A 657 6.23 -45.47 21.27
C PRO A 657 6.24 -45.72 22.79
N THR A 658 7.03 -46.68 23.27
CA THR A 658 7.21 -46.91 24.72
C THR A 658 7.85 -45.72 25.44
N ILE A 659 8.65 -44.90 24.74
CA ILE A 659 9.29 -43.70 25.29
C ILE A 659 8.22 -42.68 25.73
N LEU A 660 7.15 -42.54 24.94
CA LEU A 660 6.00 -41.68 25.25
C LEU A 660 5.12 -42.24 26.37
N ARG A 661 5.25 -43.52 26.71
CA ARG A 661 4.44 -44.20 27.74
C ARG A 661 5.07 -44.20 29.14
N SER A 662 6.32 -43.73 29.29
CA SER A 662 6.93 -43.64 30.63
C SER A 662 6.19 -42.61 31.50
N ARG A 663 5.87 -42.96 32.75
CA ARG A 663 5.14 -42.09 33.70
C ARG A 663 5.79 -40.71 33.84
N ALA A 664 7.12 -40.65 33.85
CA ALA A 664 7.88 -39.41 33.92
C ALA A 664 7.73 -38.53 32.67
N THR A 665 7.70 -39.13 31.47
CA THR A 665 7.51 -38.38 30.22
C THR A 665 6.08 -37.91 30.08
N LEU A 666 5.10 -38.71 30.46
CA LEU A 666 3.68 -38.31 30.49
C LEU A 666 3.47 -37.09 31.38
N ILE A 667 3.93 -37.13 32.64
CA ILE A 667 3.84 -36.01 33.59
C ILE A 667 4.55 -34.76 33.04
N ALA A 668 5.70 -34.94 32.36
CA ALA A 668 6.39 -33.82 31.74
C ALA A 668 5.57 -33.20 30.60
N LEU A 669 4.93 -33.99 29.74
CA LEU A 669 4.18 -33.47 28.60
C LEU A 669 2.78 -32.95 28.96
N THR A 670 2.22 -33.32 30.12
CA THR A 670 0.86 -32.93 30.54
C THR A 670 0.59 -31.42 30.43
N PRO A 671 1.46 -30.50 30.91
CA PRO A 671 1.21 -29.06 30.77
C PRO A 671 1.09 -28.61 29.31
N ALA A 672 1.93 -29.12 28.41
CA ALA A 672 1.86 -28.80 26.98
C ALA A 672 0.57 -29.32 26.34
N LEU A 673 0.16 -30.54 26.70
CA LEU A 673 -1.08 -31.14 26.21
C LEU A 673 -2.31 -30.35 26.67
N LEU A 674 -2.36 -29.95 27.94
CA LEU A 674 -3.46 -29.12 28.48
C LEU A 674 -3.55 -27.77 27.75
N VAL A 675 -2.41 -27.11 27.51
CA VAL A 675 -2.35 -25.85 26.77
C VAL A 675 -2.81 -26.03 25.32
N LEU A 676 -2.43 -27.13 24.65
CA LEU A 676 -2.89 -27.44 23.29
C LEU A 676 -4.40 -27.70 23.24
N ILE A 677 -4.92 -28.54 24.14
CA ILE A 677 -6.36 -28.82 24.23
C ILE A 677 -7.13 -27.53 24.52
N ALA A 678 -6.64 -26.70 25.45
CA ALA A 678 -7.26 -25.41 25.77
C ALA A 678 -7.22 -24.43 24.60
N GLY A 679 -6.14 -24.41 23.81
CA GLY A 679 -6.06 -23.61 22.59
C GLY A 679 -7.07 -24.06 21.54
N VAL A 680 -7.16 -25.38 21.28
CA VAL A 680 -8.16 -25.93 20.35
C VAL A 680 -9.57 -25.63 20.83
N TRP A 681 -9.83 -25.81 22.13
CA TRP A 681 -11.10 -25.43 22.77
C TRP A 681 -11.41 -23.94 22.56
N GLY A 682 -10.43 -23.06 22.78
CA GLY A 682 -10.56 -21.62 22.57
C GLY A 682 -10.90 -21.22 21.14
N VAL A 683 -10.51 -22.00 20.13
CA VAL A 683 -10.96 -21.81 18.73
C VAL A 683 -12.40 -22.29 18.53
N LEU A 684 -12.79 -23.39 19.16
CA LEU A 684 -14.13 -23.97 19.01
C LEU A 684 -15.22 -23.05 19.58
N ILE A 685 -14.91 -22.34 20.67
CA ILE A 685 -15.85 -21.43 21.35
C ILE A 685 -15.79 -19.98 20.86
N ALA A 686 -14.83 -19.64 20.00
CA ALA A 686 -14.65 -18.27 19.52
C ALA A 686 -15.77 -17.82 18.56
N GLU A 687 -16.27 -16.59 18.75
CA GLU A 687 -17.22 -15.93 17.85
C GLU A 687 -16.56 -15.65 16.48
N ALA A 688 -15.35 -15.09 16.50
CA ALA A 688 -14.52 -14.83 15.33
C ALA A 688 -13.40 -15.89 15.18
N ARG A 689 -13.68 -16.96 14.43
CA ARG A 689 -12.75 -18.09 14.26
C ARG A 689 -11.44 -17.75 13.55
N GLY A 690 -11.43 -16.77 12.64
CA GLY A 690 -10.22 -16.35 11.90
C GLY A 690 -9.10 -15.84 12.83
N PRO A 691 -9.37 -14.79 13.64
CA PRO A 691 -8.45 -14.32 14.68
C PRO A 691 -8.02 -15.42 15.66
N ALA A 692 -8.98 -16.25 16.10
CA ALA A 692 -8.70 -17.37 17.01
C ALA A 692 -7.73 -18.41 16.43
N LEU A 693 -7.86 -18.76 15.14
CA LEU A 693 -6.95 -19.68 14.44
C LEU A 693 -5.53 -19.09 14.32
N ARG A 694 -5.44 -17.78 14.07
CA ARG A 694 -4.15 -17.07 14.03
C ARG A 694 -3.45 -17.14 15.39
N GLU A 695 -4.18 -16.86 16.47
CA GLU A 695 -3.65 -16.93 17.82
C GLU A 695 -3.30 -18.35 18.26
N LEU A 696 -4.12 -19.36 17.92
CA LEU A 696 -3.80 -20.77 18.13
C LEU A 696 -2.45 -21.12 17.49
N ARG A 697 -2.26 -20.72 16.23
CA ARG A 697 -1.02 -20.95 15.49
C ARG A 697 0.17 -20.30 16.21
N TRP A 698 0.11 -18.99 16.45
CA TRP A 698 1.24 -18.20 16.94
C TRP A 698 1.55 -18.36 18.44
N MET A 699 0.54 -18.55 19.29
CA MET A 699 0.73 -18.56 20.75
C MET A 699 0.78 -19.97 21.34
N ILE A 700 0.28 -20.97 20.61
CA ILE A 700 0.17 -22.35 21.13
C ILE A 700 0.96 -23.31 20.27
N VAL A 701 0.61 -23.46 18.99
CA VAL A 701 1.20 -24.49 18.12
C VAL A 701 2.68 -24.23 17.86
N GLU A 702 3.05 -23.02 17.45
CA GLU A 702 4.43 -22.67 17.13
C GLU A 702 5.37 -22.77 18.35
N PRO A 703 5.06 -22.21 19.54
CA PRO A 703 5.91 -22.37 20.71
C PRO A 703 6.06 -23.82 21.18
N LEU A 704 4.99 -24.63 21.08
CA LEU A 704 5.05 -26.06 21.39
C LEU A 704 5.89 -26.84 20.37
N LEU A 705 5.78 -26.52 19.08
CA LEU A 705 6.64 -27.10 18.03
C LEU A 705 8.10 -26.74 18.28
N PHE A 706 8.38 -25.48 18.62
CA PHE A 706 9.73 -25.03 18.98
C PHE A 706 10.29 -25.80 20.19
N ALA A 707 9.49 -25.97 21.25
CA ALA A 707 9.86 -26.77 22.41
C ALA A 707 10.13 -28.24 22.06
N ALA A 708 9.32 -28.82 21.18
CA ALA A 708 9.49 -30.19 20.71
C ALA A 708 10.79 -30.38 19.90
N LEU A 709 11.16 -29.41 19.06
CA LEU A 709 12.43 -29.42 18.33
C LEU A 709 13.64 -29.33 19.26
N LEU A 710 13.59 -28.45 20.27
CA LEU A 710 14.63 -28.37 21.30
C LEU A 710 14.79 -29.69 22.05
N TRP A 711 13.67 -30.29 22.48
CA TRP A 711 13.67 -31.59 23.14
C TRP A 711 14.26 -32.68 22.24
N TRP A 712 13.86 -32.71 20.96
CA TRP A 712 14.32 -33.70 20.00
C TRP A 712 15.83 -33.67 19.80
N HIS A 713 16.39 -32.50 19.46
CA HIS A 713 17.82 -32.37 19.17
C HIS A 713 18.70 -32.65 20.40
N GLU A 714 18.30 -32.17 21.58
CA GLU A 714 18.99 -32.50 22.83
C GLU A 714 19.01 -34.02 23.09
N ARG A 715 17.90 -34.71 22.81
CA ARG A 715 17.80 -36.16 22.98
C ARG A 715 18.65 -36.96 22.00
N GLN A 716 18.91 -36.41 20.81
CA GLN A 716 19.84 -36.96 19.82
C GLN A 716 21.32 -36.63 20.14
N GLY A 717 21.61 -36.04 21.30
CA GLY A 717 22.97 -35.66 21.69
C GLY A 717 23.50 -34.41 20.98
N ARG A 718 22.63 -33.60 20.37
CA ARG A 718 23.00 -32.36 19.67
C ARG A 718 22.75 -31.16 20.60
N PRO A 719 23.79 -30.56 21.20
CA PRO A 719 23.63 -29.46 22.15
C PRO A 719 23.00 -28.24 21.47
N THR A 720 21.78 -27.91 21.88
CA THR A 720 20.92 -26.91 21.23
C THR A 720 20.31 -25.94 22.23
N LEU A 721 19.91 -26.40 23.42
CA LEU A 721 19.19 -25.64 24.42
C LEU A 721 19.99 -24.45 24.96
N MET A 722 21.19 -24.68 25.49
CA MET A 722 22.02 -23.60 26.05
C MET A 722 22.48 -22.59 24.98
N PRO A 723 22.94 -23.00 23.78
CA PRO A 723 23.19 -22.07 22.68
C PRO A 723 21.95 -21.25 22.27
N THR A 724 20.75 -21.84 22.30
CA THR A 724 19.50 -21.13 21.99
C THR A 724 19.16 -20.10 23.06
N LEU A 725 19.36 -20.43 24.34
CA LEU A 725 19.22 -19.47 25.45
C LEU A 725 20.17 -18.27 25.29
N ILE A 726 21.44 -18.54 24.95
CA ILE A 726 22.43 -17.47 24.73
C ILE A 726 22.04 -16.61 23.51
N GLY A 727 21.56 -17.24 22.42
CA GLY A 727 21.06 -16.53 21.24
C GLY A 727 19.87 -15.63 21.56
N TRP A 728 18.92 -16.11 22.37
CA TRP A 728 17.79 -15.32 22.86
C TRP A 728 18.23 -14.13 23.71
N ILE A 729 19.18 -14.33 24.64
CA ILE A 729 19.75 -13.24 25.46
C ILE A 729 20.45 -12.20 24.57
N ALA A 730 21.23 -12.64 23.58
CA ALA A 730 21.92 -11.75 22.65
C ALA A 730 20.92 -10.95 21.80
N ALA A 731 19.85 -11.58 21.30
CA ALA A 731 18.79 -10.89 20.57
C ALA A 731 18.04 -9.88 21.45
N GLY A 732 17.81 -10.21 22.72
CA GLY A 732 17.30 -9.29 23.73
C GLY A 732 18.21 -8.08 23.95
N ALA A 733 19.52 -8.29 24.04
CA ALA A 733 20.49 -7.20 24.18
C ALA A 733 20.55 -6.28 22.93
N VAL A 734 20.41 -6.84 21.73
CA VAL A 734 20.28 -6.03 20.49
C VAL A 734 18.99 -5.21 20.52
N SER A 735 17.87 -5.83 20.89
CA SER A 735 16.60 -5.09 21.06
C SER A 735 16.71 -3.99 22.12
N ALA A 736 17.46 -4.23 23.20
CA ALA A 736 17.71 -3.27 24.25
C ALA A 736 18.53 -2.06 23.75
N LEU A 737 19.60 -2.32 22.99
CA LEU A 737 20.41 -1.27 22.37
C LEU A 737 19.58 -0.39 21.43
N VAL A 738 18.70 -0.98 20.62
CA VAL A 738 17.80 -0.24 19.74
C VAL A 738 16.86 0.66 20.54
N ALA A 739 16.27 0.17 21.64
CA ALA A 739 15.41 0.97 22.50
C ALA A 739 16.16 2.11 23.22
N ILE A 740 17.39 1.87 23.69
CA ILE A 740 18.22 2.91 24.33
C ILE A 740 18.62 3.99 23.32
N ALA A 741 19.06 3.59 22.12
CA ALA A 741 19.38 4.52 21.04
C ALA A 741 18.16 5.37 20.67
N GLN A 742 16.98 4.73 20.59
CA GLN A 742 15.71 5.39 20.31
C GLN A 742 15.35 6.42 21.39
N ALA A 743 15.52 6.10 22.67
CA ALA A 743 15.34 7.04 23.78
C ALA A 743 16.32 8.24 23.71
N GLY A 744 17.51 8.02 23.16
CA GLY A 744 18.50 9.07 22.86
C GLY A 744 18.26 9.85 21.57
N GLY A 745 17.12 9.65 20.89
CA GLY A 745 16.76 10.33 19.65
C GLY A 745 17.26 9.68 18.35
N ILE A 746 17.90 8.51 18.42
CA ILE A 746 18.42 7.78 17.25
C ILE A 746 17.53 6.57 16.94
N ASN A 747 16.76 6.65 15.85
CA ASN A 747 15.90 5.54 15.44
C ASN A 747 16.65 4.50 14.60
N LEU A 748 17.00 3.36 15.21
CA LEU A 748 17.66 2.23 14.53
C LEU A 748 16.69 1.19 13.97
N VAL A 749 15.38 1.28 14.25
CA VAL A 749 14.37 0.32 13.78
C VAL A 749 14.40 0.12 12.25
N PRO A 750 14.55 1.17 11.42
CA PRO A 750 14.59 1.02 9.96
C PRO A 750 15.75 0.13 9.43
N LEU A 751 16.82 -0.07 10.21
CA LEU A 751 17.89 -1.00 9.84
C LEU A 751 17.41 -2.45 9.81
N PHE A 752 16.40 -2.77 10.62
CA PHE A 752 15.86 -4.12 10.79
C PHE A 752 14.57 -4.34 10.00
N GLY A 753 13.78 -3.31 9.69
CA GLY A 753 12.57 -3.47 8.88
C GLY A 753 11.56 -2.35 9.11
N SER A 754 10.33 -2.56 8.64
CA SER A 754 9.20 -1.66 8.85
C SER A 754 8.24 -2.29 9.85
N LYS A 755 7.84 -1.53 10.87
CA LYS A 755 6.86 -2.02 11.86
C LYS A 755 5.48 -2.10 11.24
N ILE A 756 4.73 -3.14 11.60
CA ILE A 756 3.31 -3.27 11.26
C ILE A 756 2.45 -2.89 12.47
N GLY A 757 1.45 -2.04 12.23
CA GLY A 757 0.54 -1.49 13.25
C GLY A 757 0.73 0.02 13.45
N TYR A 758 -0.34 0.72 13.85
CA TYR A 758 -0.28 2.14 14.23
C TYR A 758 0.42 2.28 15.59
N SER A 759 1.75 2.34 15.59
CA SER A 759 2.50 2.72 16.78
C SER A 759 3.63 3.66 16.39
N GLU A 760 3.60 4.89 16.88
CA GLU A 760 4.75 5.78 16.82
C GLU A 760 5.94 5.11 17.52
N ASP A 761 7.13 5.29 16.94
CA ASP A 761 8.36 4.72 17.50
C ASP A 761 8.68 5.28 18.90
N LEU A 762 8.31 6.55 19.12
CA LEU A 762 8.37 7.24 20.39
C LEU A 762 6.96 7.68 20.78
N ILE A 763 6.50 7.24 21.95
CA ILE A 763 5.17 7.58 22.44
C ILE A 763 5.31 8.61 23.55
N ALA A 764 4.80 9.82 23.30
CA ALA A 764 4.71 10.88 24.29
C ALA A 764 3.41 10.70 25.09
N THR A 765 3.52 10.17 26.30
CA THR A 765 2.37 9.98 27.20
C THR A 765 2.73 10.42 28.60
N GLU A 766 1.81 11.10 29.27
CA GLU A 766 2.00 11.59 30.64
C GLU A 766 3.33 12.38 30.77
N GLY A 767 3.68 13.20 29.79
CA GLY A 767 4.86 14.08 29.82
C GLY A 767 6.24 13.41 29.82
N VAL A 768 6.35 12.16 29.37
CA VAL A 768 7.63 11.48 29.08
C VAL A 768 7.62 10.84 27.69
N ILE A 769 8.80 10.71 27.10
CA ILE A 769 9.01 10.02 25.82
C ILE A 769 9.38 8.57 26.11
N ARG A 770 8.56 7.63 25.64
CA ARG A 770 8.71 6.19 25.91
C ARG A 770 9.23 5.46 24.68
N ALA A 771 10.30 4.67 24.86
CA ALA A 771 10.88 3.88 23.78
C ALA A 771 10.14 2.54 23.61
N THR A 772 10.03 2.09 22.36
CA THR A 772 9.35 0.86 21.96
C THR A 772 10.32 -0.22 21.45
N GLY A 773 11.52 0.17 21.01
CA GLY A 773 12.50 -0.76 20.41
C GLY A 773 11.92 -1.45 19.17
N PHE A 774 12.04 -2.77 19.08
CA PHE A 774 11.42 -3.56 18.00
C PHE A 774 9.91 -3.81 18.19
N TYR A 775 9.34 -3.43 19.33
CA TYR A 775 7.96 -3.77 19.67
C TYR A 775 6.99 -2.64 19.27
N GLY A 776 5.70 -2.96 19.25
CA GLY A 776 4.63 -1.99 18.97
C GLY A 776 4.23 -1.11 20.16
N HIS A 777 4.68 -1.41 21.38
CA HIS A 777 4.34 -0.61 22.55
C HIS A 777 5.42 -0.71 23.64
N PRO A 778 5.64 0.33 24.48
CA PRO A 778 6.70 0.31 25.49
C PRO A 778 6.48 -0.77 26.56
N ASN A 779 5.23 -1.15 26.85
CA ASN A 779 4.97 -2.26 27.78
C ASN A 779 5.48 -3.60 27.23
N ASN A 780 5.37 -3.85 25.93
CA ASN A 780 5.89 -5.06 25.29
C ASN A 780 7.42 -5.13 25.44
N LEU A 781 8.11 -4.00 25.24
CA LEU A 781 9.55 -3.91 25.51
C LEU A 781 9.86 -4.25 26.97
N GLY A 782 9.12 -3.69 27.92
CA GLY A 782 9.28 -3.98 29.34
C GLY A 782 9.02 -5.45 29.70
N LEU A 783 8.02 -6.08 29.10
CA LEU A 783 7.69 -7.50 29.25
C LEU A 783 8.83 -8.41 28.75
N ALA A 784 9.36 -8.11 27.57
CA ALA A 784 10.46 -8.87 26.98
C ALA A 784 11.75 -8.71 27.80
N MET A 785 12.18 -7.47 28.06
CA MET A 785 13.41 -7.19 28.80
C MET A 785 13.36 -7.71 30.24
N GLY A 786 12.18 -7.68 30.86
CA GLY A 786 11.92 -8.24 32.19
C GLY A 786 12.24 -9.74 32.30
N ARG A 787 12.31 -10.46 31.19
CA ARG A 787 12.67 -11.89 31.16
C ARG A 787 14.13 -12.15 30.85
N VAL A 788 14.73 -11.30 30.03
CA VAL A 788 16.12 -11.44 29.57
C VAL A 788 17.10 -11.09 30.68
N TRP A 789 16.89 -9.95 31.36
CA TRP A 789 17.88 -9.43 32.31
C TRP A 789 18.13 -10.35 33.53
N PRO A 790 17.14 -10.97 34.19
CA PRO A 790 17.40 -11.76 35.40
C PRO A 790 18.17 -13.04 35.07
N LEU A 791 17.85 -13.66 33.93
CA LEU A 791 18.54 -14.85 33.45
C LEU A 791 19.98 -14.52 33.05
N ALA A 792 20.19 -13.43 32.29
CA ALA A 792 21.51 -12.98 31.90
C ALA A 792 22.39 -12.67 33.11
N ALA A 793 21.84 -12.02 34.15
CA ALA A 793 22.54 -11.73 35.40
C ALA A 793 22.93 -13.02 36.16
N ALA A 794 22.02 -13.98 36.28
CA ALA A 794 22.30 -15.25 36.95
C ALA A 794 23.38 -16.07 36.21
N LEU A 795 23.36 -16.07 34.88
CA LEU A 795 24.39 -16.74 34.08
C LEU A 795 25.73 -15.99 34.13
N ALA A 796 25.73 -14.66 34.14
CA ALA A 796 26.94 -13.86 34.33
C ALA A 796 27.62 -14.20 35.66
N TRP A 797 26.85 -14.29 36.74
CA TRP A 797 27.34 -14.74 38.05
C TRP A 797 27.93 -16.16 37.98
N ALA A 798 27.23 -17.09 37.33
CA ALA A 798 27.69 -18.48 37.19
C ALA A 798 29.06 -18.59 36.52
N VAL A 799 29.25 -17.85 35.43
CA VAL A 799 30.46 -17.84 34.62
C VAL A 799 31.58 -17.10 35.34
N TRP A 800 31.25 -16.05 36.11
CA TRP A 800 32.19 -15.34 36.97
C TRP A 800 32.82 -16.26 38.02
N GLN A 801 32.00 -17.08 38.68
CA GLN A 801 32.47 -18.08 39.65
C GLN A 801 33.39 -19.14 39.02
N ARG A 802 33.26 -19.40 37.71
CA ARG A 802 34.13 -20.30 36.93
C ARG A 802 35.39 -19.63 36.37
N GLN A 803 35.72 -18.41 36.81
CA GLN A 803 36.88 -17.63 36.37
C GLN A 803 36.90 -17.26 34.88
N GLN A 804 35.77 -17.38 34.16
CA GLN A 804 35.65 -16.98 32.75
C GLN A 804 35.26 -15.50 32.63
N ARG A 805 36.16 -14.60 33.04
CA ARG A 805 35.88 -13.17 33.23
C ARG A 805 35.28 -12.48 32.00
N TRP A 806 35.82 -12.76 30.80
CA TRP A 806 35.31 -12.15 29.56
C TRP A 806 33.84 -12.50 29.29
N LEU A 807 33.48 -13.79 29.34
CA LEU A 807 32.11 -14.22 29.08
C LEU A 807 31.15 -13.72 30.17
N ALA A 808 31.60 -13.64 31.41
CA ALA A 808 30.84 -13.04 32.50
C ALA A 808 30.55 -11.55 32.25
N MET A 809 31.54 -10.78 31.78
CA MET A 809 31.35 -9.37 31.40
C MET A 809 30.35 -9.22 30.26
N VAL A 810 30.43 -10.06 29.21
CA VAL A 810 29.47 -10.02 28.09
C VAL A 810 28.03 -10.27 28.56
N LEU A 811 27.81 -11.29 29.39
CA LEU A 811 26.49 -11.59 29.93
C LEU A 811 25.99 -10.51 30.90
N ALA A 812 26.89 -9.93 31.71
CA ALA A 812 26.56 -8.81 32.58
C ALA A 812 26.17 -7.56 31.76
N SER A 813 26.87 -7.27 30.66
CA SER A 813 26.50 -6.20 29.74
C SER A 813 25.12 -6.45 29.12
N CYS A 814 24.79 -7.69 28.74
CA CYS A 814 23.45 -8.02 28.24
C CYS A 814 22.36 -7.76 29.30
N ALA A 815 22.64 -8.11 30.57
CA ALA A 815 21.73 -7.85 31.68
C ALA A 815 21.54 -6.34 31.93
N ILE A 816 22.63 -5.57 31.95
CA ILE A 816 22.61 -4.11 32.15
C ILE A 816 21.87 -3.41 31.01
N LEU A 817 22.15 -3.77 29.76
CA LEU A 817 21.46 -3.21 28.60
C LEU A 817 19.96 -3.50 28.66
N SER A 818 19.58 -4.75 28.95
CA SER A 818 18.17 -5.14 29.08
C SER A 818 17.47 -4.37 30.22
N LEU A 819 18.14 -4.17 31.36
CA LEU A 819 17.60 -3.39 32.46
C LEU A 819 17.46 -1.90 32.12
N ALA A 820 18.42 -1.33 31.39
CA ALA A 820 18.35 0.04 30.90
C ALA A 820 17.22 0.24 29.87
N ALA A 821 17.04 -0.71 28.95
CA ALA A 821 15.91 -0.74 28.01
C ALA A 821 14.55 -0.84 28.71
N LEU A 822 14.48 -1.65 29.78
CA LEU A 822 13.32 -1.72 30.67
C LEU A 822 13.07 -0.35 31.32
N GLY A 823 14.12 0.35 31.77
CA GLY A 823 14.08 1.72 32.27
C GLY A 823 13.44 2.70 31.28
N VAL A 824 13.96 2.78 30.06
CA VAL A 824 13.45 3.74 29.05
C VAL A 824 12.07 3.39 28.48
N SER A 825 11.51 2.23 28.83
CA SER A 825 10.12 1.87 28.49
C SER A 825 9.08 2.62 29.33
N PHE A 826 9.48 3.10 30.52
CA PHE A 826 8.59 3.66 31.55
C PHE A 826 7.38 2.77 31.89
N SER A 827 7.49 1.45 31.72
CA SER A 827 6.43 0.50 32.13
C SER A 827 6.47 0.24 33.63
N ARG A 828 5.46 0.72 34.36
CA ARG A 828 5.34 0.53 35.82
C ARG A 828 5.26 -0.95 36.20
N GLY A 829 4.55 -1.76 35.40
CA GLY A 829 4.49 -3.21 35.59
C GLY A 829 5.86 -3.88 35.41
N ALA A 830 6.68 -3.39 34.48
CA ALA A 830 8.04 -3.88 34.27
C ALA A 830 8.95 -3.55 35.45
N TYR A 831 8.81 -2.37 36.05
CA TYR A 831 9.55 -2.00 37.27
C TYR A 831 9.21 -2.91 38.44
N LEU A 832 7.93 -3.18 38.67
CA LEU A 832 7.49 -4.12 39.70
C LEU A 832 8.08 -5.52 39.46
N GLY A 833 7.99 -6.01 38.21
CA GLY A 833 8.59 -7.28 37.82
C GLY A 833 10.10 -7.34 38.04
N ALA A 834 10.82 -6.25 37.73
CA ALA A 834 12.27 -6.16 37.93
C ALA A 834 12.65 -6.18 39.42
N ILE A 835 11.89 -5.50 40.28
CA ILE A 835 12.10 -5.52 41.74
C ILE A 835 11.92 -6.95 42.29
N VAL A 836 10.84 -7.64 41.90
CA VAL A 836 10.57 -9.02 42.32
C VAL A 836 11.67 -9.97 41.84
N ALA A 837 12.05 -9.89 40.57
CA ALA A 837 13.12 -10.73 40.02
C ALA A 837 14.48 -10.46 40.70
N GLY A 838 14.82 -9.19 40.95
CA GLY A 838 16.01 -8.80 41.70
C GLY A 838 16.01 -9.33 43.14
N GLY A 839 14.87 -9.27 43.82
CA GLY A 839 14.69 -9.85 45.15
C GLY A 839 14.95 -11.37 45.17
N VAL A 840 14.46 -12.11 44.17
CA VAL A 840 14.76 -13.55 44.03
C VAL A 840 16.25 -13.79 43.82
N LEU A 841 16.90 -13.05 42.91
CA LEU A 841 18.34 -13.18 42.69
C LEU A 841 19.15 -12.90 43.97
N LEU A 842 18.82 -11.83 44.69
CA LEU A 842 19.47 -11.46 45.95
C LEU A 842 19.24 -12.52 47.04
N PHE A 843 18.03 -13.06 47.16
CA PHE A 843 17.71 -14.11 48.13
C PHE A 843 18.58 -15.36 47.94
N PHE A 844 18.78 -15.79 46.69
CA PHE A 844 19.61 -16.95 46.38
C PHE A 844 21.11 -16.65 46.38
N ALA A 845 21.52 -15.43 46.08
CA ALA A 845 22.91 -14.98 46.25
C ALA A 845 23.31 -14.83 47.73
N THR A 846 22.34 -14.59 48.62
CA THR A 846 22.58 -14.43 50.06
C THR A 846 22.71 -15.78 50.77
N PRO A 847 23.71 -15.96 51.67
CA PRO A 847 23.84 -17.17 52.47
C PRO A 847 22.57 -17.48 53.29
N PRO A 848 22.17 -18.76 53.48
CA PRO A 848 20.90 -19.13 54.11
C PRO A 848 20.62 -18.45 55.46
N ARG A 849 21.65 -18.29 56.30
CA ARG A 849 21.59 -17.64 57.61
C ARG A 849 21.13 -16.17 57.57
N TYR A 850 21.31 -15.47 56.45
CA TYR A 850 20.98 -14.05 56.30
C TYR A 850 19.78 -13.81 55.38
N ARG A 851 19.15 -14.86 54.85
CA ARG A 851 18.04 -14.72 53.90
C ARG A 851 16.84 -13.99 54.48
N CYS A 852 16.47 -14.30 55.73
CA CYS A 852 15.37 -13.61 56.42
C CYS A 852 15.68 -12.11 56.61
N LEU A 853 16.91 -11.80 57.04
CA LEU A 853 17.39 -10.42 57.17
C LEU A 853 17.41 -9.68 55.82
N SER A 854 17.81 -10.33 54.73
CA SER A 854 17.82 -9.74 53.38
C SER A 854 16.41 -9.44 52.86
N LEU A 855 15.41 -10.27 53.20
CA LEU A 855 14.01 -10.02 52.86
C LEU A 855 13.45 -8.82 53.65
N ILE A 856 13.76 -8.73 54.95
CA ILE A 856 13.36 -7.61 55.80
C ILE A 856 14.01 -6.30 55.31
N ALA A 857 15.33 -6.32 55.06
CA ALA A 857 16.06 -5.17 54.55
C ALA A 857 15.56 -4.74 53.16
N GLY A 858 15.30 -5.70 52.26
CA GLY A 858 14.72 -5.42 50.94
C GLY A 858 13.31 -4.84 51.04
N GLY A 859 12.47 -5.35 51.94
CA GLY A 859 11.14 -4.81 52.22
C GLY A 859 11.21 -3.36 52.74
N ILE A 860 12.13 -3.07 53.65
CA ILE A 860 12.37 -1.71 54.16
C ILE A 860 12.83 -0.78 53.02
N VAL A 861 13.76 -1.22 52.16
CA VAL A 861 14.21 -0.42 51.01
C VAL A 861 13.07 -0.13 50.03
N ILE A 862 12.19 -1.10 49.75
CA ILE A 862 11.02 -0.90 48.88
C ILE A 862 10.05 0.11 49.51
N VAL A 863 9.78 0.01 50.82
CA VAL A 863 8.91 0.95 51.54
C VAL A 863 9.52 2.36 51.57
N LEU A 864 10.82 2.48 51.80
CA LEU A 864 11.54 3.75 51.77
C LEU A 864 11.59 4.36 50.36
N ALA A 865 11.79 3.55 49.33
CA ALA A 865 11.76 4.00 47.94
C ALA A 865 10.36 4.44 47.50
N ALA A 866 9.31 3.69 47.91
CA ALA A 866 7.92 4.08 47.69
C ALA A 866 7.59 5.39 48.43
N GLY A 867 8.00 5.53 49.69
CA GLY A 867 7.86 6.76 50.48
C GLY A 867 8.61 7.95 49.89
N ALA A 868 9.86 7.75 49.44
CA ALA A 868 10.65 8.79 48.78
C ALA A 868 10.04 9.21 47.44
N SER A 869 9.48 8.28 46.66
CA SER A 869 8.81 8.58 45.39
C SER A 869 7.56 9.47 45.56
N LEU A 870 6.86 9.33 46.69
CA LEU A 870 5.72 10.20 47.06
C LEU A 870 6.17 11.61 47.48
N ILE A 871 7.38 11.76 48.05
CA ILE A 871 7.94 13.04 48.53
C ILE A 871 8.59 13.85 47.39
N ILE A 872 9.21 13.19 46.41
CA ILE A 872 9.94 13.84 45.32
C ILE A 872 8.99 14.45 44.25
N GLY A 873 7.66 14.30 44.40
CA GLY A 873 6.67 14.93 43.52
C GLY A 873 6.66 14.38 42.09
N ILE A 874 7.38 13.29 41.83
CA ILE A 874 7.29 12.56 40.56
C ILE A 874 6.11 11.60 40.72
N GLU A 875 4.88 12.08 40.50
CA GLU A 875 3.64 11.26 40.49
C GLU A 875 3.76 9.98 39.63
N ARG A 876 4.74 9.95 38.73
CA ARG A 876 4.96 8.93 37.68
C ARG A 876 5.81 7.73 38.13
N LEU A 877 6.49 7.83 39.28
CA LEU A 877 7.12 6.69 39.99
C LEU A 877 6.18 6.07 41.03
N SER A 878 5.05 6.72 41.32
CA SER A 878 4.03 6.18 42.20
C SER A 878 3.37 4.97 41.54
N LEU A 879 3.42 3.83 42.25
CA LEU A 879 2.70 2.61 41.87
C LEU A 879 1.17 2.75 42.02
N MET A 880 0.66 3.90 42.53
CA MET A 880 -0.72 4.01 43.04
C MET A 880 -1.63 5.08 42.40
N THR A 881 -1.19 5.85 41.39
CA THR A 881 -2.02 6.94 40.79
C THR A 881 -2.25 6.81 39.28
N GLY A 882 -3.44 7.24 38.80
CA GLY A 882 -3.77 7.49 37.38
C GLY A 882 -4.45 6.34 36.60
N SER A 883 -3.76 5.21 36.38
CA SER A 883 -4.25 4.10 35.52
C SER A 883 -5.07 3.02 36.24
N SER A 884 -5.18 3.12 37.57
CA SER A 884 -5.83 2.10 38.40
C SER A 884 -7.34 2.05 38.18
N THR A 885 -8.01 3.19 38.03
CA THR A 885 -9.47 3.27 37.85
C THR A 885 -9.93 2.63 36.54
N ILE A 886 -9.21 2.90 35.44
CA ILE A 886 -9.46 2.30 34.13
C ILE A 886 -9.31 0.77 34.19
N ARG A 887 -8.22 0.27 34.77
CA ARG A 887 -7.97 -1.17 34.90
C ARG A 887 -9.01 -1.87 35.76
N LEU A 888 -9.46 -1.25 36.85
CA LEU A 888 -10.53 -1.81 37.68
C LEU A 888 -11.85 -1.96 36.89
N ALA A 889 -12.19 -0.98 36.05
CA ALA A 889 -13.35 -1.07 35.17
C ALA A 889 -13.21 -2.19 34.12
N THR A 890 -12.04 -2.32 33.48
CA THR A 890 -11.76 -3.42 32.54
C THR A 890 -11.81 -4.80 33.23
N TRP A 891 -11.31 -4.91 34.46
CA TRP A 891 -11.37 -6.16 35.25
C TRP A 891 -12.79 -6.53 35.64
N ARG A 892 -13.62 -5.55 35.98
CA ARG A 892 -15.04 -5.76 36.26
C ARG A 892 -15.79 -6.28 35.04
N ALA A 893 -15.52 -5.71 33.87
CA ALA A 893 -16.07 -6.19 32.60
C ALA A 893 -15.61 -7.63 32.29
N ALA A 894 -14.32 -7.92 32.47
CA ALA A 894 -13.76 -9.25 32.27
C ALA A 894 -14.34 -10.30 33.24
N LEU A 895 -14.59 -9.93 34.50
CA LEU A 895 -15.27 -10.78 35.46
C LEU A 895 -16.72 -11.05 35.06
N ALA A 896 -17.44 -10.03 34.57
CA ALA A 896 -18.81 -10.21 34.05
C ALA A 896 -18.84 -11.17 32.85
N MET A 897 -17.90 -11.02 31.90
CA MET A 897 -17.75 -11.99 30.80
C MET A 897 -17.49 -13.40 31.30
N LEU A 898 -16.68 -13.57 32.35
CA LEU A 898 -16.38 -14.90 32.89
C LEU A 898 -17.59 -15.53 33.60
N VAL A 899 -18.46 -14.72 34.20
CA VAL A 899 -19.74 -15.21 34.76
C VAL A 899 -20.64 -15.73 33.64
N ASP A 900 -20.75 -14.98 32.54
CA ASP A 900 -21.58 -15.38 31.39
C ASP A 900 -20.96 -16.54 30.59
N HIS A 901 -19.63 -16.62 30.58
CA HIS A 901 -18.84 -17.58 29.81
C HIS A 901 -17.81 -18.29 30.70
N PRO A 902 -18.22 -19.21 31.60
CA PRO A 902 -17.33 -19.84 32.58
C PRO A 902 -16.24 -20.75 31.97
N LEU A 903 -16.42 -21.15 30.71
CA LEU A 903 -15.43 -21.94 29.95
C LEU A 903 -14.53 -21.09 29.04
N GLY A 904 -14.62 -19.75 29.17
CA GLY A 904 -13.95 -18.77 28.33
C GLY A 904 -14.82 -18.26 27.18
N ILE A 905 -14.34 -17.19 26.55
CA ILE A 905 -14.92 -16.57 25.33
C ILE A 905 -14.16 -16.96 24.06
N GLY A 906 -12.97 -17.55 24.19
CA GLY A 906 -12.16 -18.03 23.08
C GLY A 906 -10.90 -17.21 22.80
N LEU A 907 -10.01 -17.76 21.97
CA LEU A 907 -8.74 -17.12 21.61
C LEU A 907 -8.98 -15.84 20.79
N ASP A 908 -8.28 -14.76 21.15
CA ASP A 908 -8.33 -13.45 20.48
C ASP A 908 -9.75 -12.83 20.38
N GLN A 909 -10.63 -13.13 21.35
CA GLN A 909 -12.04 -12.68 21.33
C GLN A 909 -12.34 -11.47 22.22
N PHE A 910 -11.41 -11.04 23.09
CA PHE A 910 -11.70 -9.98 24.06
C PHE A 910 -12.14 -8.69 23.37
N LEU A 911 -11.44 -8.25 22.32
CA LEU A 911 -11.78 -7.05 21.55
C LEU A 911 -13.18 -7.13 20.90
N VAL A 912 -13.63 -8.33 20.53
CA VAL A 912 -14.94 -8.55 19.88
C VAL A 912 -16.08 -8.51 20.91
N VAL A 913 -15.85 -9.09 22.08
CA VAL A 913 -16.87 -9.25 23.13
C VAL A 913 -16.92 -8.04 24.07
N TYR A 914 -15.79 -7.37 24.30
CA TYR A 914 -15.64 -6.25 25.23
C TYR A 914 -16.62 -5.08 25.05
N PRO A 915 -16.97 -4.66 23.83
CA PRO A 915 -17.96 -3.60 23.64
C PRO A 915 -19.31 -3.87 24.32
N ARG A 916 -19.69 -5.14 24.54
CA ARG A 916 -20.94 -5.53 25.23
C ARG A 916 -20.89 -5.34 26.76
N TYR A 917 -19.69 -5.25 27.32
CA TYR A 917 -19.43 -5.19 28.77
C TYR A 917 -18.71 -3.91 29.20
N THR A 918 -18.47 -2.99 28.25
CA THR A 918 -17.66 -1.79 28.49
C THR A 918 -18.36 -0.87 29.49
N ASP A 919 -17.60 -0.37 30.46
CA ASP A 919 -18.09 0.61 31.41
C ASP A 919 -18.46 1.92 30.68
N PRO A 920 -19.65 2.50 30.91
CA PRO A 920 -20.04 3.76 30.28
C PRO A 920 -19.00 4.88 30.44
N ALA A 921 -18.24 4.90 31.54
CA ALA A 921 -17.19 5.87 31.80
C ALA A 921 -15.98 5.75 30.84
N LEU A 922 -15.80 4.62 30.15
CA LEU A 922 -14.70 4.35 29.22
C LEU A 922 -15.07 4.57 27.76
N THR A 923 -16.35 4.80 27.43
CA THR A 923 -16.88 4.90 26.06
C THR A 923 -16.18 5.95 25.19
N ASN A 924 -15.69 7.04 25.80
CA ASN A 924 -15.02 8.15 25.11
C ASN A 924 -13.48 8.07 25.20
N THR A 925 -12.93 6.90 25.52
CA THR A 925 -11.47 6.68 25.66
C THR A 925 -10.99 5.62 24.68
N ASN A 926 -9.69 5.57 24.42
CA ASN A 926 -9.10 4.52 23.56
C ASN A 926 -9.25 3.10 24.13
N GLU A 927 -9.67 2.96 25.39
CA GLU A 927 -9.84 1.67 26.07
C GLU A 927 -11.00 0.84 25.50
N ILE A 928 -11.91 1.43 24.72
CA ILE A 928 -12.95 0.67 24.00
C ILE A 928 -12.36 -0.33 23.00
N TYR A 929 -11.11 -0.11 22.56
CA TYR A 929 -10.38 -0.98 21.64
C TYR A 929 -9.36 -1.88 22.35
N THR A 930 -9.47 -2.07 23.67
CA THR A 930 -8.53 -2.94 24.38
C THR A 930 -8.72 -4.41 23.98
N ALA A 931 -7.60 -5.10 23.78
CA ALA A 931 -7.57 -6.48 23.27
C ALA A 931 -7.40 -7.55 24.36
N HIS A 932 -7.26 -7.16 25.63
CA HIS A 932 -7.14 -8.09 26.77
C HIS A 932 -7.38 -7.36 28.11
N PRO A 933 -7.67 -8.08 29.22
CA PRO A 933 -8.06 -7.45 30.48
C PRO A 933 -6.89 -6.92 31.33
N HIS A 934 -5.65 -6.92 30.83
CA HIS A 934 -4.45 -6.55 31.61
C HIS A 934 -4.33 -7.27 32.98
N ASN A 935 -4.78 -8.53 33.06
CA ASN A 935 -4.64 -9.37 34.24
C ASN A 935 -4.46 -10.82 33.82
N LEU A 936 -3.32 -11.41 34.17
CA LEU A 936 -2.95 -12.79 33.86
C LEU A 936 -4.09 -13.80 34.08
N ILE A 937 -4.72 -13.80 35.25
CA ILE A 937 -5.68 -14.87 35.60
C ILE A 937 -6.94 -14.73 34.75
N LEU A 938 -7.46 -13.51 34.62
CA LEU A 938 -8.64 -13.22 33.81
C LEU A 938 -8.37 -13.49 32.32
N ASP A 939 -7.19 -13.10 31.83
CA ASP A 939 -6.78 -13.29 30.44
C ASP A 939 -6.69 -14.78 30.07
N LEU A 940 -6.09 -15.62 30.92
CA LEU A 940 -6.01 -17.06 30.69
C LEU A 940 -7.39 -17.73 30.74
N LEU A 941 -8.23 -17.37 31.72
CA LEU A 941 -9.57 -17.94 31.86
C LEU A 941 -10.48 -17.56 30.69
N LEU A 942 -10.44 -16.31 30.24
CA LEU A 942 -11.25 -15.86 29.11
C LEU A 942 -10.80 -16.47 27.78
N ARG A 943 -9.50 -16.63 27.53
CA ARG A 943 -8.99 -17.13 26.23
C ARG A 943 -9.15 -18.63 26.04
N GLY A 944 -8.82 -19.43 27.06
CA GLY A 944 -8.79 -20.90 26.97
C GLY A 944 -9.44 -21.64 28.13
N GLY A 945 -10.16 -20.93 29.00
CA GLY A 945 -10.86 -21.51 30.14
C GLY A 945 -9.94 -22.04 31.25
N PRO A 946 -10.49 -22.81 32.19
CA PRO A 946 -9.73 -23.40 33.29
C PRO A 946 -8.56 -24.28 32.84
N LEU A 947 -8.68 -24.95 31.69
CA LEU A 947 -7.62 -25.83 31.16
C LEU A 947 -6.35 -25.06 30.81
N LEU A 948 -6.47 -23.86 30.25
CA LEU A 948 -5.32 -23.02 29.93
C LEU A 948 -4.61 -22.55 31.20
N LEU A 949 -5.40 -22.10 32.19
CA LEU A 949 -4.88 -21.67 33.50
C LEU A 949 -4.14 -22.81 34.20
N ILE A 950 -4.71 -24.02 34.23
CA ILE A 950 -4.08 -25.19 34.84
C ILE A 950 -2.80 -25.59 34.09
N GLY A 951 -2.84 -25.62 32.75
CA GLY A 951 -1.70 -25.99 31.91
C GLY A 951 -0.50 -25.05 32.10
N LEU A 952 -0.70 -23.74 31.91
CA LEU A 952 0.36 -22.74 32.08
C LEU A 952 0.76 -22.57 33.55
N GLY A 953 -0.20 -22.66 34.47
CA GLY A 953 0.06 -22.62 35.91
C GLY A 953 0.95 -23.78 36.36
N TRP A 954 0.71 -25.00 35.89
CA TRP A 954 1.56 -26.15 36.17
C TRP A 954 2.96 -25.99 35.54
N ALA A 955 3.06 -25.56 34.28
CA ALA A 955 4.36 -25.30 33.66
C ALA A 955 5.17 -24.26 34.44
N THR A 956 4.50 -23.18 34.90
CA THR A 956 5.12 -22.12 35.71
C THR A 956 5.55 -22.62 37.09
N TRP A 957 4.69 -23.39 37.76
CA TRP A 957 5.02 -24.03 39.04
C TRP A 957 6.26 -24.92 38.92
N CYS A 958 6.36 -25.71 37.85
CA CYS A 958 7.53 -26.52 37.56
C CYS A 958 8.81 -25.68 37.45
N MET A 959 8.75 -24.50 36.82
CA MET A 959 9.90 -23.61 36.73
C MET A 959 10.28 -23.00 38.09
N ILE A 960 9.31 -22.50 38.86
CA ILE A 960 9.57 -21.83 40.15
C ILE A 960 10.13 -22.79 41.20
N ARG A 961 9.61 -24.02 41.28
CA ARG A 961 10.12 -25.04 42.23
C ARG A 961 11.54 -25.50 41.92
N THR A 962 12.07 -25.15 40.75
CA THR A 962 13.38 -25.61 40.30
C THR A 962 14.50 -25.05 41.16
N ALA A 963 14.48 -23.76 41.52
CA ALA A 963 15.48 -23.20 42.44
C ALA A 963 15.35 -23.74 43.87
N ALA A 964 14.16 -24.18 44.29
CA ALA A 964 14.03 -24.87 45.58
C ALA A 964 14.72 -26.24 45.57
N ARG A 965 14.69 -26.95 44.43
CA ARG A 965 15.34 -28.26 44.26
C ARG A 965 16.84 -28.14 44.00
N TYR A 966 17.26 -27.10 43.28
CA TYR A 966 18.66 -26.85 42.90
C TYR A 966 19.08 -25.41 43.24
N PRO A 967 19.14 -25.04 44.54
CA PRO A 967 19.33 -23.65 44.97
C PRO A 967 20.73 -23.08 44.67
N THR A 968 21.69 -23.95 44.35
CA THR A 968 23.07 -23.58 44.01
C THR A 968 23.29 -23.49 42.50
N LEU A 969 22.32 -23.89 41.68
CA LEU A 969 22.46 -23.93 40.22
C LEU A 969 21.97 -22.60 39.62
N PRO A 970 22.86 -21.75 39.08
CA PRO A 970 22.48 -20.39 38.69
C PRO A 970 21.43 -20.33 37.58
N LEU A 971 21.41 -21.32 36.68
CA LEU A 971 20.36 -21.44 35.67
C LEU A 971 18.96 -21.64 36.32
N ALA A 972 18.87 -22.45 37.37
CA ALA A 972 17.62 -22.67 38.10
C ALA A 972 17.14 -21.40 38.82
N VAL A 973 18.09 -20.68 39.44
CA VAL A 973 17.83 -19.39 40.11
C VAL A 973 17.39 -18.33 39.08
N GLY A 974 18.08 -18.22 37.95
CA GLY A 974 17.74 -17.29 36.88
C GLY A 974 16.36 -17.55 36.28
N ILE A 975 16.01 -18.80 35.97
CA ILE A 975 14.66 -19.18 35.50
C ILE A 975 13.59 -18.79 36.52
N THR A 976 13.86 -19.06 37.82
CA THR A 976 12.92 -18.74 38.90
C THR A 976 12.74 -17.22 39.05
N ALA A 977 13.82 -16.45 38.99
CA ALA A 977 13.77 -14.99 39.06
C ALA A 977 13.02 -14.39 37.86
N THR A 978 13.32 -14.85 36.64
CA THR A 978 12.63 -14.45 35.42
C THR A 978 11.13 -14.73 35.49
N MET A 979 10.72 -15.90 35.97
CA MET A 979 9.29 -16.25 36.08
C MET A 979 8.58 -15.53 37.22
N ALA A 980 9.22 -15.32 38.36
CA ALA A 980 8.66 -14.54 39.46
C ALA A 980 8.40 -13.08 39.03
N GLY A 981 9.36 -12.46 38.33
CA GLY A 981 9.19 -11.12 37.76
C GLY A 981 8.10 -11.07 36.68
N ALA A 982 8.05 -12.07 35.79
CA ALA A 982 7.02 -12.17 34.75
C ALA A 982 5.61 -12.34 35.33
N LEU A 983 5.44 -13.12 36.41
CA LEU A 983 4.16 -13.23 37.12
C LEU A 983 3.73 -11.89 37.73
N ALA A 984 4.64 -11.20 38.41
CA ALA A 984 4.34 -9.90 39.02
C ALA A 984 3.93 -8.84 37.98
N HIS A 985 4.62 -8.80 36.83
CA HIS A 985 4.24 -7.94 35.71
C HIS A 985 2.91 -8.38 35.09
N GLY A 986 2.70 -9.68 34.87
CA GLY A 986 1.49 -10.24 34.28
C GLY A 986 0.22 -10.05 35.11
N LEU A 987 0.31 -9.76 36.41
CA LEU A 987 -0.87 -9.39 37.21
C LEU A 987 -1.49 -8.06 36.78
N VAL A 988 -0.74 -7.23 36.05
CA VAL A 988 -1.14 -5.89 35.62
C VAL A 988 -0.95 -5.64 34.11
N ASP A 989 -0.58 -6.68 33.35
CA ASP A 989 -0.39 -6.65 31.88
C ASP A 989 -0.41 -8.08 31.29
N ALA A 990 -0.03 -8.25 30.02
CA ALA A 990 0.01 -9.55 29.34
C ALA A 990 1.13 -10.46 29.89
N PHE A 991 0.82 -11.74 30.14
CA PHE A 991 1.81 -12.73 30.59
C PHE A 991 2.29 -13.68 29.49
N TYR A 992 1.44 -14.06 28.53
CA TYR A 992 1.78 -15.16 27.61
C TYR A 992 1.47 -14.86 26.15
N PHE A 993 0.38 -14.13 25.85
CA PHE A 993 -0.19 -13.95 24.51
C PHE A 993 0.54 -12.89 23.65
N TRP A 994 1.86 -13.03 23.53
CA TRP A 994 2.71 -12.39 22.53
C TRP A 994 3.73 -13.41 22.03
N PRO A 995 4.14 -13.41 20.74
CA PRO A 995 4.96 -14.49 20.19
C PRO A 995 6.28 -14.68 20.93
N ASP A 996 6.93 -13.57 21.33
CA ASP A 996 8.17 -13.58 22.09
C ASP A 996 8.00 -14.09 23.52
N LEU A 997 6.88 -13.74 24.14
CA LEU A 997 6.56 -14.19 25.47
C LEU A 997 6.25 -15.69 25.49
N ALA A 998 5.48 -16.20 24.52
CA ALA A 998 5.14 -17.62 24.42
C ALA A 998 6.38 -18.48 24.08
N MET A 999 7.20 -18.05 23.11
CA MET A 999 8.43 -18.75 22.73
C MET A 999 9.45 -18.79 23.87
N SER A 1000 9.67 -17.66 24.56
CA SER A 1000 10.58 -17.60 25.71
C SER A 1000 10.07 -18.42 26.89
N PHE A 1001 8.75 -18.45 27.14
CA PHE A 1001 8.16 -19.29 28.18
C PHE A 1001 8.50 -20.76 27.98
N TRP A 1002 8.27 -21.30 26.78
CA TRP A 1002 8.55 -22.71 26.51
C TRP A 1002 10.05 -23.02 26.43
N LEU A 1003 10.88 -22.09 25.97
CA LEU A 1003 12.34 -22.20 26.08
C LEU A 1003 12.79 -22.38 27.54
N LEU A 1004 12.22 -21.61 28.47
CA LEU A 1004 12.53 -21.70 29.91
C LEU A 1004 11.97 -22.97 30.54
N VAL A 1005 10.77 -23.42 30.14
CA VAL A 1005 10.22 -24.72 30.56
C VAL A 1005 11.18 -25.84 30.16
N MET A 1006 11.65 -25.86 28.92
CA MET A 1006 12.63 -26.85 28.46
C MET A 1006 13.95 -26.76 29.22
N SER A 1007 14.39 -25.54 29.52
CA SER A 1007 15.62 -25.27 30.27
C SER A 1007 15.57 -25.76 31.71
N SER A 1008 14.42 -25.63 32.36
CA SER A 1008 14.18 -26.10 33.73
C SER A 1008 14.17 -27.63 33.86
N ARG A 1009 14.01 -28.36 32.75
CA ARG A 1009 13.84 -29.82 32.75
C ARG A 1009 15.06 -30.57 32.20
N ILE A 1010 15.49 -30.21 30.98
CA ILE A 1010 16.57 -30.91 30.29
C ILE A 1010 17.93 -30.34 30.71
N GLY A 1011 18.07 -29.01 30.71
CA GLY A 1011 19.35 -28.34 30.97
C GLY A 1011 19.93 -28.60 32.35
N LEU A 1012 19.09 -28.97 33.32
CA LEU A 1012 19.51 -29.30 34.68
C LEU A 1012 19.86 -30.79 34.84
N SER A 1013 19.32 -31.67 34.00
CA SER A 1013 19.67 -33.10 34.03
C SER A 1013 21.12 -33.33 33.56
N SER A 1014 21.53 -32.65 32.48
CA SER A 1014 22.89 -32.71 31.94
C SER A 1014 23.92 -31.97 32.81
N SER A 1015 23.53 -30.85 33.44
CA SER A 1015 24.43 -30.11 34.35
C SER A 1015 24.51 -30.68 35.77
N ALA A 1016 23.44 -31.31 36.29
CA ALA A 1016 23.50 -32.06 37.55
C ALA A 1016 24.34 -33.34 37.42
N LEU A 1017 24.26 -34.04 36.28
CA LEU A 1017 25.14 -35.19 35.98
C LEU A 1017 26.63 -34.80 35.88
N ALA A 1018 26.93 -33.60 35.38
CA ALA A 1018 28.30 -33.08 35.32
C ALA A 1018 28.87 -32.65 36.68
N GLN A 1019 28.02 -32.31 37.66
CA GLN A 1019 28.44 -31.98 39.03
C GLN A 1019 28.52 -33.21 39.96
N SER A 1020 27.85 -34.32 39.62
CA SER A 1020 27.86 -35.56 40.40
C SER A 1020 29.01 -36.51 40.08
N SER A 1021 29.94 -36.13 39.18
CA SER A 1021 31.18 -36.89 38.99
C SER A 1021 32.25 -36.30 39.91
N PRO A 1022 32.50 -36.86 41.11
CA PRO A 1022 33.75 -36.56 41.79
C PRO A 1022 34.88 -37.06 40.89
N ALA A 1023 35.93 -36.26 40.79
CA ALA A 1023 37.22 -36.73 40.31
C ALA A 1023 37.56 -38.02 41.07
N GLN A 1024 37.54 -39.15 40.37
CA GLN A 1024 38.26 -40.34 40.78
C GLN A 1024 39.36 -40.55 39.74
N THR A 1025 40.56 -40.19 40.20
CA THR A 1025 41.92 -40.50 39.71
C THR A 1025 42.28 -40.04 38.30
#